data_AF-A0A652PH86-F1
#
_entry.id   AF-A0A652PH86-F1
#
_cell.length_a   1.000
_cell.length_b   1.000
_cell.length_c   1.000
_cell.angle_alpha   90.00
_cell.angle_beta   90.00
_cell.angle_gamma   90.00
#
_symmetry.space_group_name_H-M   'P 1'
#
loop_
_entity.id
_entity.type
_entity.pdbx_description
1 polymer ?
#
loop_
_entity_poly.entity_id
_entity_poly.type
_entity_poly.pdbx_seq_one_letter_code
_entity_poly.pdbx_strand_id
1 'polypeptide(L)'
;MDTTERWIPPLSAGRRPAGQALMALLEDPRAPRVCQVSGPCGIGKTHLLTWLATACSDPATPHRQRPDMAVSLAGTTVDSATWTIAAGLGLSARTAKELVAELRAAGRPRLLFLWDLNRSVEPEAVASLLLGPLLDVPGIRAVIESACDVPVVGQSAVLALDEPRWTEVGRFASWYDRQRTGSPFNAEQVYPNPGLALLAAKVPAEAAVSADDPDVPATWWASVPGEVRPAMGALAAAVRPLTLQEWSVLADPEVVEHAADLLPPDSPAGDTWWLPPGPLRQIVTAGTDPVDLTSVARALAATVPRAADRTPDLLNADSDRLGLLLGQCVRAEMAQQLLEDPLFTACADPLATAAAFDSRTENHLYAAWHAAGPALLGESDTATRAEILRVRLLDGRTDHGLPPVPGAPWHAEWSCWPMQEHAPLVAAALGRGSFDGRILAADATGNVQLIDLASGRLLDRKVLVGPEGMTALTCYPDGTVTAIGHDGEMHLLAGDLRLPPPAIGRPTALAHLPAIGDDTGTVHWFGPEGTSAERLHQGPVTALSATLLPRAGDAARSPLLVSGSIDGRVRAWRPGLPAMERVVTEHGHRVTAVSVAMGSAGLFLATAWADGLLRFGPVDPAGHAVEVALGTAVHALLIADPNHVVCLFPEGLTRLSLSPADPM
;
A
#
# COMPACT_ATOMS: atom_id res chain seq x y z
N MET A 1 -31.63 8.64 -23.83
CA MET A 1 -30.70 9.21 -22.84
C MET A 1 -31.25 8.81 -21.49
N ASP A 2 -30.83 7.64 -21.01
CA ASP A 2 -31.17 7.20 -19.65
C ASP A 2 -30.35 8.06 -18.69
N THR A 3 -30.99 9.03 -18.04
CA THR A 3 -30.40 9.71 -16.90
C THR A 3 -30.47 8.76 -15.73
N THR A 4 -29.45 7.91 -15.58
CA THR A 4 -29.20 7.19 -14.34
C THR A 4 -29.07 8.23 -13.23
N GLU A 5 -30.13 8.38 -12.45
CA GLU A 5 -30.22 9.34 -11.35
C GLU A 5 -29.14 8.98 -10.32
N ARG A 6 -28.28 9.94 -9.99
CA ARG A 6 -27.18 9.73 -9.04
C ARG A 6 -27.75 9.26 -7.70
N TRP A 7 -27.27 8.13 -7.19
CA TRP A 7 -27.68 7.68 -5.88
C TRP A 7 -26.88 8.40 -4.79
N ILE A 8 -27.57 8.94 -3.79
CA ILE A 8 -26.95 9.57 -2.61
C ILE A 8 -27.51 8.86 -1.37
N PRO A 9 -26.67 8.22 -0.54
CA PRO A 9 -27.13 7.55 0.67
C PRO A 9 -27.74 8.54 1.66
N PRO A 10 -28.74 8.13 2.47
CA PRO A 10 -29.34 9.02 3.45
C PRO A 10 -28.38 9.35 4.60
N LEU A 11 -28.32 10.63 4.99
CA LEU A 11 -27.64 11.08 6.21
C LEU A 11 -28.60 11.05 7.41
N SER A 12 -28.16 10.38 8.47
CA SER A 12 -28.91 10.23 9.73
C SER A 12 -28.70 11.43 10.68
N ALA A 13 -29.37 11.41 11.85
CA ALA A 13 -29.21 12.40 12.93
C ALA A 13 -29.33 13.88 12.51
N GLY A 14 -30.09 14.20 11.45
CA GLY A 14 -30.26 15.57 10.98
C GLY A 14 -29.04 16.19 10.29
N ARG A 15 -28.04 15.39 9.89
CA ARG A 15 -26.77 15.86 9.29
C ARG A 15 -26.82 16.26 7.81
N ARG A 16 -28.02 16.37 7.21
CA ARG A 16 -28.17 16.76 5.81
C ARG A 16 -27.52 18.13 5.48
N PRO A 17 -27.66 19.19 6.30
CA PRO A 17 -27.03 20.48 5.98
C PRO A 17 -25.51 20.38 5.87
N ALA A 18 -24.86 19.61 6.75
CA ALA A 18 -23.42 19.37 6.70
C ALA A 18 -23.01 18.65 5.39
N GLY A 19 -23.73 17.58 5.03
CA GLY A 19 -23.48 16.86 3.78
C GLY A 19 -23.67 17.73 2.54
N GLN A 20 -24.73 18.55 2.51
CA GLN A 20 -24.97 19.50 1.41
C GLN A 20 -23.86 20.55 1.28
N ALA A 21 -23.35 21.06 2.41
CA ALA A 21 -22.25 22.03 2.40
C ALA A 21 -20.95 21.43 1.85
N LEU A 22 -20.62 20.19 2.22
CA LEU A 22 -19.45 19.49 1.67
C LEU A 22 -19.61 19.27 0.16
N MET A 23 -20.78 18.83 -0.29
CA MET A 23 -21.06 18.65 -1.71
C MET A 23 -20.95 19.95 -2.51
N ALA A 24 -21.49 21.05 -1.99
CA ALA A 24 -21.36 22.38 -2.59
C ALA A 24 -19.90 22.86 -2.64
N LEU A 25 -19.12 22.58 -1.59
CA LEU A 25 -17.69 22.89 -1.53
C LEU A 25 -16.90 22.14 -2.62
N LEU A 26 -17.22 20.87 -2.87
CA LEU A 26 -16.59 20.09 -3.94
C LEU A 26 -16.93 20.64 -5.33
N GLU A 27 -18.14 21.17 -5.51
CA GLU A 27 -18.62 21.76 -6.77
C GLU A 27 -18.00 23.12 -7.09
N ASP A 28 -17.75 23.95 -6.09
CA ASP A 28 -17.23 25.31 -6.28
C ASP A 28 -15.71 25.30 -6.51
N PRO A 29 -15.22 25.67 -7.71
CA PRO A 29 -13.78 25.76 -7.98
C PRO A 29 -13.10 26.93 -7.26
N ARG A 30 -13.87 27.89 -6.70
CA ARG A 30 -13.35 29.01 -5.91
C ARG A 30 -13.30 28.73 -4.42
N ALA A 31 -13.90 27.62 -3.96
CA ALA A 31 -13.85 27.25 -2.57
C ALA A 31 -12.41 26.96 -2.13
N PRO A 32 -12.08 27.14 -0.85
CA PRO A 32 -10.79 26.74 -0.31
C PRO A 32 -10.43 25.30 -0.70
N ARG A 33 -9.15 25.07 -0.98
CA ARG A 33 -8.65 23.74 -1.38
C ARG A 33 -8.81 22.71 -0.26
N VAL A 34 -8.77 23.17 0.99
CA VAL A 34 -8.83 22.32 2.18
C VAL A 34 -10.11 22.62 2.95
N CYS A 35 -10.85 21.59 3.32
CA CYS A 35 -11.96 21.67 4.26
C CYS A 35 -11.66 20.80 5.49
N GLN A 36 -11.59 21.42 6.67
CA GLN A 36 -11.46 20.73 7.94
C GLN A 36 -12.85 20.49 8.52
N VAL A 37 -13.19 19.24 8.81
CA VAL A 37 -14.37 18.86 9.58
C VAL A 37 -13.95 18.69 11.04
N SER A 38 -14.48 19.53 11.92
CA SER A 38 -14.10 19.61 13.33
C SER A 38 -15.29 19.43 14.27
N GLY A 39 -15.01 19.30 15.56
CA GLY A 39 -15.99 19.14 16.63
C GLY A 39 -15.59 18.08 17.66
N PRO A 40 -16.32 17.99 18.80
CA PRO A 40 -15.99 17.12 19.92
C PRO A 40 -16.08 15.62 19.58
N CYS A 41 -15.60 14.76 20.49
CA CYS A 41 -15.76 13.30 20.36
C CYS A 41 -17.24 12.91 20.24
N GLY A 42 -17.53 11.92 19.39
CA GLY A 42 -18.90 11.44 19.14
C GLY A 42 -19.78 12.32 18.24
N ILE A 43 -19.33 13.52 17.84
CA ILE A 43 -20.14 14.48 17.05
C ILE A 43 -20.53 13.95 15.65
N GLY A 44 -19.88 12.87 15.17
CA GLY A 44 -20.21 12.21 13.89
C GLY A 44 -19.33 12.62 12.70
N LYS A 45 -18.08 13.03 12.95
CA LYS A 45 -17.11 13.40 11.91
C LYS A 45 -16.79 12.21 10.98
N THR A 46 -16.34 11.08 11.54
CA THR A 46 -16.04 9.85 10.79
C THR A 46 -17.24 9.38 9.97
N HIS A 47 -18.44 9.40 10.55
CA HIS A 47 -19.68 9.04 9.85
C HIS A 47 -19.97 9.96 8.65
N LEU A 48 -19.70 11.27 8.78
CA LEU A 48 -19.91 12.23 7.69
C LEU A 48 -18.91 12.03 6.55
N LEU A 49 -17.63 11.79 6.84
CA LEU A 49 -16.62 11.57 5.80
C LEU A 49 -16.78 10.20 5.10
N THR A 50 -17.11 9.14 5.84
CA THR A 50 -17.41 7.83 5.26
C THR A 50 -18.67 7.87 4.39
N TRP A 51 -19.69 8.63 4.81
CA TRP A 51 -20.86 8.96 3.97
C TRP A 51 -20.45 9.71 2.70
N LEU A 52 -19.60 10.75 2.81
CA LEU A 52 -19.17 11.56 1.67
C LEU A 52 -18.41 10.72 0.64
N ALA A 53 -17.49 9.86 1.10
CA ALA A 53 -16.77 8.92 0.26
C ALA A 53 -17.75 8.04 -0.51
N THR A 54 -18.71 7.41 0.19
CA THR A 54 -19.73 6.55 -0.43
C THR A 54 -20.60 7.31 -1.45
N ALA A 55 -21.03 8.53 -1.11
CA ALA A 55 -21.83 9.39 -1.98
C ALA A 55 -21.08 9.88 -3.23
N CYS A 56 -19.75 9.83 -3.22
CA CYS A 56 -18.89 10.25 -4.32
C CYS A 56 -18.29 9.08 -5.12
N SER A 57 -18.53 7.83 -4.72
CA SER A 57 -18.04 6.63 -5.42
C SER A 57 -18.88 6.21 -6.62
N ASP A 58 -20.10 6.74 -6.79
CA ASP A 58 -20.99 6.39 -7.90
C ASP A 58 -20.37 6.76 -9.27
N PRO A 59 -20.32 5.85 -10.26
CA PRO A 59 -19.83 6.13 -11.61
C PRO A 59 -20.56 7.22 -12.40
N ALA A 60 -21.71 7.71 -11.93
CA ALA A 60 -22.39 8.88 -12.47
C ALA A 60 -21.93 10.21 -11.81
N THR A 61 -21.18 10.14 -10.69
CA THR A 61 -20.65 11.33 -9.99
C THR A 61 -19.67 12.09 -10.89
N PRO A 62 -19.72 13.44 -10.98
CA PRO A 62 -18.73 14.19 -11.76
C PRO A 62 -17.30 13.90 -11.30
N HIS A 63 -16.34 13.73 -12.23
CA HIS A 63 -14.94 13.42 -11.89
C HIS A 63 -14.35 14.33 -10.80
N ARG A 64 -14.67 15.62 -10.82
CA ARG A 64 -14.25 16.63 -9.83
C ARG A 64 -14.75 16.41 -8.39
N GLN A 65 -15.76 15.57 -8.19
CA GLN A 65 -16.29 15.20 -6.88
C GLN A 65 -15.84 13.81 -6.45
N ARG A 66 -15.33 12.97 -7.37
CA ARG A 66 -14.83 11.65 -7.02
C ARG A 66 -13.49 11.82 -6.32
N PRO A 67 -13.33 11.30 -5.09
CA PRO A 67 -12.02 11.30 -4.46
C PRO A 67 -11.07 10.43 -5.29
N ASP A 68 -9.87 10.93 -5.55
CA ASP A 68 -8.77 10.09 -6.03
C ASP A 68 -8.32 9.13 -4.93
N MET A 69 -8.56 9.49 -3.66
CA MET A 69 -8.32 8.63 -2.51
C MET A 69 -9.25 9.00 -1.34
N ALA A 70 -9.82 8.00 -0.67
CA ALA A 70 -10.55 8.14 0.59
C ALA A 70 -10.07 7.09 1.62
N VAL A 71 -9.47 7.49 2.76
CA VAL A 71 -8.93 6.56 3.77
C VAL A 71 -9.01 7.08 5.21
N SER A 72 -9.06 6.14 6.16
CA SER A 72 -8.82 6.39 7.58
C SER A 72 -7.32 6.48 7.88
N LEU A 73 -6.94 7.41 8.77
CA LEU A 73 -5.59 7.54 9.33
C LEU A 73 -5.50 6.92 10.73
N ALA A 74 -6.50 6.14 11.15
CA ALA A 74 -6.45 5.46 12.44
C ALA A 74 -5.28 4.45 12.48
N GLY A 75 -4.49 4.49 13.54
CA GLY A 75 -3.35 3.59 13.74
C GLY A 75 -2.16 3.83 12.81
N THR A 76 -2.18 4.85 11.95
CA THR A 76 -1.05 5.13 11.03
C THR A 76 0.03 5.97 11.71
N THR A 77 1.28 5.75 11.33
CA THR A 77 2.43 6.64 11.56
C THR A 77 2.59 7.58 10.35
N VAL A 78 3.58 8.47 10.36
CA VAL A 78 3.90 9.31 9.19
C VAL A 78 4.23 8.45 7.96
N ASP A 79 5.02 7.40 8.15
CA ASP A 79 5.46 6.53 7.07
C ASP A 79 4.32 5.66 6.54
N SER A 80 3.57 4.97 7.42
CA SER A 80 2.46 4.13 6.96
C SER A 80 1.35 4.95 6.31
N ALA A 81 1.03 6.14 6.81
CA ALA A 81 0.11 7.05 6.13
C ALA A 81 0.63 7.49 4.75
N THR A 82 1.94 7.77 4.63
CA THR A 82 2.57 8.09 3.34
C THR A 82 2.39 6.94 2.35
N TRP A 83 2.71 5.71 2.76
CA TRP A 83 2.63 4.54 1.90
C TRP A 83 1.20 4.25 1.47
N THR A 84 0.23 4.32 2.38
CA THR A 84 -1.19 4.14 2.08
C THR A 84 -1.70 5.18 1.09
N ILE A 85 -1.34 6.46 1.27
CA ILE A 85 -1.72 7.53 0.33
C ILE A 85 -1.05 7.32 -1.04
N ALA A 86 0.25 6.99 -1.06
CA ALA A 86 0.98 6.77 -2.30
C ALA A 86 0.36 5.62 -3.12
N ALA A 87 0.13 4.47 -2.47
CA ALA A 87 -0.51 3.31 -3.08
C ALA A 87 -1.92 3.63 -3.60
N GLY A 88 -2.74 4.31 -2.78
CA GLY A 88 -4.09 4.72 -3.19
C GLY A 88 -4.12 5.69 -4.38
N LEU A 89 -3.02 6.42 -4.62
CA LEU A 89 -2.86 7.33 -5.76
C LEU A 89 -2.16 6.70 -6.97
N GLY A 90 -1.74 5.43 -6.86
CA GLY A 90 -0.97 4.70 -7.86
C GLY A 90 0.44 5.28 -8.04
N LEU A 91 1.07 5.71 -6.95
CA LEU A 91 2.42 6.26 -6.88
C LEU A 91 3.31 5.38 -6.00
N SER A 92 4.62 5.36 -6.29
CA SER A 92 5.61 4.69 -5.45
C SER A 92 6.39 5.75 -4.67
N ALA A 93 6.23 5.76 -3.34
CA ALA A 93 6.95 6.66 -2.45
C ALA A 93 7.12 6.01 -1.08
N ARG A 94 8.35 6.08 -0.54
CA ARG A 94 8.67 5.58 0.81
C ARG A 94 8.64 6.66 1.87
N THR A 95 8.78 7.93 1.47
CA THR A 95 8.80 9.07 2.41
C THR A 95 7.82 10.16 1.96
N ALA A 96 7.34 10.95 2.91
CA ALA A 96 6.44 12.08 2.61
C ALA A 96 7.07 13.04 1.58
N LYS A 97 8.40 13.21 1.63
CA LYS A 97 9.17 14.03 0.67
C LYS A 97 9.11 13.46 -0.74
N GLU A 98 9.30 12.14 -0.90
CA GLU A 98 9.18 11.46 -2.19
C GLU A 98 7.76 11.56 -2.74
N LEU A 99 6.74 11.32 -1.92
CA LEU A 99 5.33 11.43 -2.31
C LEU A 99 5.02 12.84 -2.85
N VAL A 100 5.47 13.87 -2.15
CA VAL A 100 5.31 15.27 -2.56
C VAL A 100 6.06 15.56 -3.87
N ALA A 101 7.26 15.00 -4.07
CA ALA A 101 8.02 15.16 -5.31
C ALA A 101 7.29 14.50 -6.49
N GLU A 102 6.81 13.27 -6.33
CA GLU A 102 6.04 12.55 -7.34
C GLU A 102 4.74 13.27 -7.71
N LEU A 103 4.02 13.80 -6.73
CA LEU A 103 2.80 14.57 -6.98
C LEU A 103 3.07 15.86 -7.75
N ARG A 104 4.16 16.57 -7.43
CA ARG A 104 4.58 17.77 -8.16
C ARG A 104 5.01 17.45 -9.59
N ALA A 105 5.73 16.35 -9.79
CA ALA A 105 6.15 15.90 -11.12
C ALA A 105 4.94 15.51 -11.99
N ALA A 106 3.94 14.86 -11.40
CA ALA A 106 2.71 14.48 -12.10
C ALA A 106 1.86 15.70 -12.51
N GLY A 107 1.90 16.79 -11.74
CA GLY A 107 1.24 18.06 -12.07
C GLY A 107 -0.28 17.99 -12.24
N ARG A 108 -0.93 16.92 -11.76
CA ARG A 108 -2.37 16.65 -11.92
C ARG A 108 -3.14 17.02 -10.64
N PRO A 109 -4.33 17.65 -10.74
CA PRO A 109 -5.15 17.93 -9.57
C PRO A 109 -5.64 16.62 -8.93
N ARG A 110 -5.78 16.62 -7.59
CA ARG A 110 -6.25 15.46 -6.82
C ARG A 110 -7.21 15.85 -5.72
N LEU A 111 -8.19 15.00 -5.44
CA LEU A 111 -9.14 15.14 -4.34
C LEU A 111 -8.94 14.01 -3.32
N LEU A 112 -8.69 14.38 -2.06
CA LEU A 112 -8.44 13.44 -0.96
C LEU A 112 -9.51 13.56 0.14
N PHE A 113 -10.02 12.44 0.64
CA PHE A 113 -10.82 12.39 1.86
C PHE A 113 -10.06 11.63 2.94
N LEU A 114 -9.72 12.30 4.03
CA LEU A 114 -8.89 11.74 5.10
C LEU A 114 -9.63 11.87 6.43
N TRP A 115 -9.80 10.77 7.16
CA TRP A 115 -10.46 10.80 8.47
C TRP A 115 -9.66 10.12 9.59
N ASP A 116 -10.13 10.26 10.82
CA ASP A 116 -9.49 9.70 12.03
C ASP A 116 -8.03 10.15 12.27
N LEU A 117 -7.65 11.37 11.86
CA LEU A 117 -6.30 11.92 12.12
C LEU A 117 -5.92 11.87 13.60
N ASN A 118 -6.88 12.12 14.50
CA ASN A 118 -6.68 12.06 15.95
C ASN A 118 -6.55 10.62 16.50
N ARG A 119 -6.82 9.60 15.69
CA ARG A 119 -6.62 8.18 16.02
C ARG A 119 -5.33 7.63 15.40
N SER A 120 -4.55 8.45 14.69
CA SER A 120 -3.19 8.07 14.27
C SER A 120 -2.27 7.93 15.48
N VAL A 121 -1.11 7.28 15.29
CA VAL A 121 -0.13 7.05 16.37
C VAL A 121 0.42 8.38 16.90
N GLU A 122 0.76 9.28 15.97
CA GLU A 122 1.28 10.61 16.27
C GLU A 122 0.53 11.69 15.45
N PRO A 123 -0.65 12.15 15.90
CA PRO A 123 -1.50 13.07 15.14
C PRO A 123 -0.81 14.37 14.71
N GLU A 124 0.03 14.93 15.58
CA GLU A 124 0.78 16.16 15.30
C GLU A 124 1.87 15.93 14.25
N ALA A 125 2.57 14.79 14.30
CA ALA A 125 3.59 14.43 13.32
C ALA A 125 2.96 14.16 11.95
N VAL A 126 1.86 13.40 11.88
CA VAL A 126 1.12 13.16 10.64
C VAL A 126 0.60 14.48 10.05
N ALA A 127 0.05 15.37 10.87
CA ALA A 127 -0.41 16.67 10.41
C ALA A 127 0.72 17.56 9.85
N SER A 128 1.87 17.62 10.54
CA SER A 128 2.96 18.55 10.22
C SER A 128 3.95 18.02 9.17
N LEU A 129 4.33 16.74 9.23
CA LEU A 129 5.36 16.15 8.38
C LEU A 129 4.81 15.54 7.09
N LEU A 130 3.52 15.14 7.07
CA LEU A 130 2.86 14.59 5.89
C LEU A 130 1.80 15.54 5.33
N LEU A 131 0.75 15.86 6.09
CA LEU A 131 -0.38 16.61 5.56
C LEU A 131 0.00 18.05 5.16
N GLY A 132 0.79 18.76 5.97
CA GLY A 132 1.27 20.10 5.62
C GLY A 132 1.96 20.15 4.24
N PRO A 133 3.08 19.41 4.03
CA PRO A 133 3.77 19.35 2.75
C PRO A 133 2.91 18.84 1.58
N LEU A 134 1.99 17.91 1.85
CA LEU A 134 1.05 17.39 0.85
C LEU A 134 0.07 18.47 0.36
N LEU A 135 -0.50 19.25 1.28
CA LEU A 135 -1.47 20.31 0.98
C LEU A 135 -0.82 21.54 0.32
N ASP A 136 0.50 21.70 0.47
CA ASP A 136 1.29 22.71 -0.25
C ASP A 136 1.46 22.38 -1.74
N VAL A 137 1.24 21.14 -2.17
CA VAL A 137 1.31 20.77 -3.60
C VAL A 137 0.17 21.46 -4.37
N PRO A 138 0.48 22.22 -5.44
CA PRO A 138 -0.55 22.83 -6.28
C PRO A 138 -1.51 21.78 -6.85
N GLY A 139 -2.82 22.03 -6.79
CA GLY A 139 -3.83 21.12 -7.33
C GLY A 139 -4.36 20.06 -6.36
N ILE A 140 -3.76 19.88 -5.18
CA ILE A 140 -4.35 19.04 -4.13
C ILE A 140 -5.53 19.78 -3.49
N ARG A 141 -6.68 19.10 -3.42
CA ARG A 141 -7.85 19.45 -2.62
C ARG A 141 -8.10 18.33 -1.60
N ALA A 142 -8.52 18.69 -0.39
CA ALA A 142 -8.74 17.71 0.66
C ALA A 142 -9.93 18.05 1.57
N VAL A 143 -10.65 17.02 2.02
CA VAL A 143 -11.58 17.08 3.16
C VAL A 143 -10.97 16.23 4.27
N ILE A 144 -10.69 16.85 5.41
CA ILE A 144 -9.92 16.25 6.51
C ILE A 144 -10.73 16.32 7.80
N GLU A 145 -10.93 15.20 8.45
CA GLU A 145 -11.37 15.19 9.85
C GLU A 145 -10.19 15.48 10.78
N SER A 146 -10.37 16.44 11.68
CA SER A 146 -9.41 16.73 12.75
C SER A 146 -10.14 16.99 14.08
N ALA A 147 -9.45 16.74 15.19
CA ALA A 147 -9.89 17.19 16.51
C ALA A 147 -9.77 18.72 16.63
N CYS A 148 -10.39 19.32 17.64
CA CYS A 148 -10.37 20.78 17.84
C CYS A 148 -8.95 21.35 18.03
N ASP A 149 -7.99 20.53 18.48
CA ASP A 149 -6.68 20.99 18.94
C ASP A 149 -5.52 20.74 17.94
N VAL A 150 -5.75 20.00 16.85
CA VAL A 150 -4.73 19.72 15.83
C VAL A 150 -4.96 20.63 14.63
N PRO A 151 -4.21 21.74 14.47
CA PRO A 151 -4.39 22.64 13.36
C PRO A 151 -3.89 22.01 12.06
N VAL A 152 -4.76 21.92 11.06
CA VAL A 152 -4.34 21.62 9.69
C VAL A 152 -3.88 22.92 9.03
N VAL A 153 -2.63 22.94 8.56
CA VAL A 153 -1.95 24.16 8.08
C VAL A 153 -2.61 24.72 6.80
N GLY A 154 -2.78 26.05 6.73
CA GLY A 154 -3.18 26.78 5.52
C GLY A 154 -4.53 27.53 5.61
N GLN A 155 -4.95 28.18 4.52
CA GLN A 155 -6.32 28.72 4.39
C GLN A 155 -7.30 27.56 4.17
N SER A 156 -7.89 27.06 5.26
CA SER A 156 -8.91 26.00 5.24
C SER A 156 -10.31 26.57 5.49
N ALA A 157 -11.31 25.98 4.83
CA ALA A 157 -12.69 26.11 5.27
C ALA A 157 -12.90 25.21 6.48
N VAL A 158 -13.51 25.72 7.56
CA VAL A 158 -13.81 24.92 8.75
C VAL A 158 -15.32 24.63 8.80
N LEU A 159 -15.66 23.35 8.87
CA LEU A 159 -17.01 22.85 9.10
C LEU A 159 -17.06 22.26 10.52
N ALA A 160 -17.36 23.12 11.49
CA ALA A 160 -17.42 22.78 12.91
C ALA A 160 -18.78 22.17 13.26
N LEU A 161 -18.86 20.85 13.38
CA LEU A 161 -20.11 20.08 13.50
C LEU A 161 -20.90 20.30 14.79
N ASP A 162 -20.30 20.97 15.77
CA ASP A 162 -20.92 21.47 17.00
C ASP A 162 -21.76 22.74 16.78
N GLU A 163 -21.57 23.46 15.67
CA GLU A 163 -22.43 24.59 15.35
C GLU A 163 -23.85 24.11 14.96
N PRO A 164 -24.91 24.67 15.57
CA PRO A 164 -26.29 24.21 15.35
C PRO A 164 -26.76 24.21 13.88
N ARG A 165 -26.20 25.08 13.03
CA ARG A 165 -26.58 25.17 11.60
C ARG A 165 -26.34 23.87 10.83
N TRP A 166 -25.46 22.99 11.32
CA TRP A 166 -25.11 21.74 10.65
C TRP A 166 -25.98 20.54 11.03
N THR A 167 -26.91 20.73 11.99
CA THR A 167 -27.79 19.67 12.47
C THR A 167 -29.24 20.16 12.54
N GLU A 168 -30.11 19.59 11.71
CA GLU A 168 -31.55 19.87 11.75
C GLU A 168 -32.16 19.40 13.09
N VAL A 169 -32.52 20.35 13.97
CA VAL A 169 -33.03 20.09 15.34
C VAL A 169 -34.18 19.08 15.35
N GLY A 170 -35.22 19.28 14.55
CA GLY A 170 -36.40 18.40 14.54
C GLY A 170 -36.10 16.98 14.05
N ARG A 171 -35.19 16.83 13.07
CA ARG A 171 -34.76 15.51 12.59
C ARG A 171 -33.85 14.81 13.59
N PHE A 172 -32.99 15.55 14.28
CA PHE A 172 -32.15 15.01 15.34
C PHE A 172 -33.03 14.50 16.50
N ALA A 173 -33.98 15.31 16.97
CA ALA A 173 -34.91 14.91 18.03
C ALA A 173 -35.70 13.64 17.64
N SER A 174 -36.29 13.63 16.44
CA SER A 174 -37.02 12.46 15.94
C SER A 174 -36.13 11.22 15.79
N TRP A 175 -34.85 11.40 15.46
CA TRP A 175 -33.88 10.31 15.37
C TRP A 175 -33.53 9.79 16.77
N TYR A 176 -33.24 10.66 17.73
CA TYR A 176 -32.92 10.27 19.10
C TYR A 176 -34.08 9.57 19.82
N ASP A 177 -35.32 10.04 19.60
CA ASP A 177 -36.53 9.39 20.13
C ASP A 177 -36.70 7.95 19.66
N ARG A 178 -36.16 7.59 18.48
CA ARG A 178 -36.14 6.20 18.01
C ARG A 178 -35.02 5.36 18.62
N GLN A 179 -33.96 5.99 19.12
CA GLN A 179 -32.82 5.27 19.72
C GLN A 179 -33.02 5.02 21.21
N ARG A 180 -33.69 5.93 21.93
CA ARG A 180 -33.87 5.85 23.38
C ARG A 180 -35.06 4.96 23.75
N THR A 181 -34.87 4.09 24.74
CA THR A 181 -35.94 3.30 25.36
C THR A 181 -36.05 3.67 26.83
N GLY A 182 -36.66 4.83 27.12
CA GLY A 182 -36.87 5.31 28.49
C GLY A 182 -35.72 6.10 29.11
N SER A 183 -34.68 6.47 28.34
CA SER A 183 -33.60 7.35 28.84
C SER A 183 -34.14 8.63 29.50
N PRO A 184 -33.54 9.07 30.63
CA PRO A 184 -33.96 10.28 31.34
C PRO A 184 -33.54 11.57 30.62
N PHE A 185 -32.68 11.48 29.60
CA PHE A 185 -32.23 12.64 28.83
C PHE A 185 -33.19 12.95 27.66
N ASN A 186 -33.38 14.24 27.40
CA ASN A 186 -34.15 14.71 26.26
C ASN A 186 -33.23 15.13 25.09
N ALA A 187 -33.82 15.33 23.90
CA ALA A 187 -33.07 15.67 22.70
C ALA A 187 -32.30 17.00 22.80
N GLU A 188 -32.79 17.98 23.57
CA GLU A 188 -32.14 19.29 23.72
C GLU A 188 -30.84 19.18 24.51
N GLN A 189 -30.79 18.30 25.51
CA GLN A 189 -29.61 18.09 26.36
C GLN A 189 -28.44 17.39 25.65
N VAL A 190 -28.73 16.60 24.62
CA VAL A 190 -27.71 15.84 23.87
C VAL A 190 -27.43 16.41 22.48
N TYR A 191 -28.19 17.43 22.07
CA TYR A 191 -27.99 18.12 20.79
C TYR A 191 -26.70 18.97 20.81
N PRO A 192 -25.95 19.07 19.70
CA PRO A 192 -26.14 18.41 18.41
C PRO A 192 -25.33 17.11 18.25
N ASN A 193 -24.97 16.42 19.35
CA ASN A 193 -23.99 15.33 19.37
C ASN A 193 -24.64 13.93 19.28
N PRO A 194 -24.57 13.24 18.12
CA PRO A 194 -25.17 11.91 17.97
C PRO A 194 -24.51 10.85 18.86
N GLY A 195 -23.20 10.88 19.06
CA GLY A 195 -22.51 9.94 19.93
C GLY A 195 -22.89 10.11 21.40
N LEU A 196 -23.02 11.36 21.86
CA LEU A 196 -23.54 11.67 23.20
C LEU A 196 -24.99 11.19 23.36
N ALA A 197 -25.82 11.39 22.33
CA ALA A 197 -27.20 10.92 22.31
C ALA A 197 -27.28 9.38 22.36
N LEU A 198 -26.45 8.66 21.61
CA LEU A 198 -26.39 7.20 21.66
C LEU A 198 -25.93 6.68 23.03
N LEU A 199 -24.97 7.36 23.67
CA LEU A 199 -24.57 7.04 25.05
C LEU A 199 -25.72 7.31 26.04
N ALA A 200 -26.38 8.45 25.92
CA ALA A 200 -27.54 8.80 26.74
C ALA A 200 -28.68 7.79 26.58
N ALA A 201 -28.89 7.25 25.38
CA ALA A 201 -29.90 6.21 25.12
C ALA A 201 -29.65 4.92 25.90
N LYS A 202 -28.41 4.65 26.31
CA LYS A 202 -28.03 3.50 27.14
C LYS A 202 -28.19 3.75 28.65
N VAL A 203 -28.51 4.97 29.08
CA VAL A 203 -28.74 5.28 30.49
C VAL A 203 -30.16 4.86 30.90
N PRO A 204 -30.32 4.09 31.99
CA PRO A 204 -31.63 3.63 32.46
C PRO A 204 -32.49 4.78 32.97
N ALA A 205 -33.81 4.61 32.88
CA ALA A 205 -34.81 5.62 33.24
C ALA A 205 -34.72 6.08 34.70
N GLU A 206 -34.30 5.20 35.61
CA GLU A 206 -34.22 5.50 37.04
C GLU A 206 -32.95 6.25 37.46
N ALA A 207 -32.02 6.51 36.53
CA ALA A 207 -30.77 7.19 36.85
C ALA A 207 -31.03 8.64 37.32
N ALA A 208 -30.34 9.06 38.38
CA ALA A 208 -30.44 10.42 38.89
C ALA A 208 -29.71 11.40 37.94
N VAL A 209 -30.46 12.33 37.36
CA VAL A 209 -29.92 13.35 36.44
C VAL A 209 -30.04 14.74 37.07
N SER A 210 -28.95 15.51 37.02
CA SER A 210 -28.99 16.94 37.35
C SER A 210 -29.72 17.70 36.24
N ALA A 211 -30.74 18.49 36.60
CA ALA A 211 -31.47 19.30 35.63
C ALA A 211 -30.64 20.47 35.07
N ASP A 212 -29.67 20.97 35.85
CA ASP A 212 -28.90 22.18 35.53
C ASP A 212 -27.58 21.90 34.79
N ASP A 213 -27.01 20.69 34.93
CA ASP A 213 -25.79 20.26 34.25
C ASP A 213 -25.84 18.75 33.94
N PRO A 214 -26.46 18.35 32.81
CA PRO A 214 -26.64 16.96 32.43
C PRO A 214 -25.33 16.36 31.89
N ASP A 215 -24.40 16.01 32.77
CA ASP A 215 -23.20 15.23 32.43
C ASP A 215 -23.60 13.78 32.10
N VAL A 216 -23.89 13.55 30.82
CA VAL A 216 -24.25 12.23 30.29
C VAL A 216 -23.16 11.18 30.56
N PRO A 217 -21.86 11.41 30.25
CA PRO A 217 -20.79 10.47 30.58
C PRO A 217 -20.73 10.05 32.05
N ALA A 218 -20.82 11.01 32.98
CA ALA A 218 -20.77 10.71 34.41
C ALA A 218 -22.01 9.94 34.88
N THR A 219 -23.20 10.34 34.40
CA THR A 219 -24.47 9.66 34.71
C THR A 219 -24.48 8.24 34.18
N TRP A 220 -24.02 8.04 32.94
CA TRP A 220 -23.86 6.72 32.34
C TRP A 220 -22.95 5.84 33.19
N TRP A 221 -21.76 6.32 33.55
CA TRP A 221 -20.82 5.55 34.36
C TRP A 221 -21.37 5.19 35.74
N ALA A 222 -22.10 6.10 36.38
CA ALA A 222 -22.77 5.84 37.66
C ALA A 222 -23.82 4.71 37.54
N SER A 223 -24.44 4.54 36.37
CA SER A 223 -25.41 3.47 36.10
C SER A 223 -24.77 2.13 35.73
N VAL A 224 -23.48 2.07 35.40
CA VAL A 224 -22.80 0.81 35.03
C VAL A 224 -22.65 -0.11 36.26
N PRO A 225 -23.18 -1.35 36.21
CA PRO A 225 -23.07 -2.33 37.29
C PRO A 225 -21.63 -2.64 37.68
N GLY A 226 -21.37 -2.86 38.97
CA GLY A 226 -20.01 -3.09 39.49
C GLY A 226 -19.30 -4.30 38.86
N GLU A 227 -20.03 -5.35 38.53
CA GLU A 227 -19.53 -6.57 37.87
C GLU A 227 -19.04 -6.33 36.44
N VAL A 228 -19.57 -5.32 35.75
CA VAL A 228 -19.21 -4.98 34.35
C VAL A 228 -18.01 -4.05 34.27
N ARG A 229 -17.74 -3.29 35.34
CA ARG A 229 -16.67 -2.27 35.35
C ARG A 229 -15.29 -2.82 34.99
N PRO A 230 -14.86 -4.02 35.41
CA PRO A 230 -13.59 -4.59 34.97
C PRO A 230 -13.51 -4.79 33.45
N ALA A 231 -14.59 -5.23 32.79
CA ALA A 231 -14.63 -5.37 31.34
C ALA A 231 -14.52 -4.02 30.63
N MET A 232 -15.19 -2.98 31.15
CA MET A 232 -15.04 -1.60 30.66
C MET A 232 -13.62 -1.07 30.88
N GLY A 233 -12.97 -1.41 32.00
CA GLY A 233 -11.57 -1.10 32.27
C GLY A 233 -10.63 -1.76 31.26
N ALA A 234 -10.86 -3.04 30.95
CA ALA A 234 -10.11 -3.76 29.91
C ALA A 234 -10.29 -3.11 28.52
N LEU A 235 -11.51 -2.69 28.17
CA LEU A 235 -11.77 -1.95 26.93
C LEU A 235 -11.07 -0.58 26.93
N ALA A 236 -11.08 0.14 28.05
CA ALA A 236 -10.35 1.39 28.20
C ALA A 236 -8.83 1.19 28.11
N ALA A 237 -8.32 -0.01 28.39
CA ALA A 237 -6.93 -0.41 28.19
C ALA A 237 -6.64 -0.97 26.79
N ALA A 238 -7.63 -1.10 25.90
CA ALA A 238 -7.38 -1.51 24.53
C ALA A 238 -6.58 -0.44 23.74
N VAL A 239 -5.92 -0.86 22.66
CA VAL A 239 -5.12 -0.01 21.76
C VAL A 239 -5.88 0.40 20.49
N ARG A 240 -6.92 -0.35 20.14
CA ARG A 240 -7.79 -0.15 18.97
C ARG A 240 -9.21 -0.61 19.28
N PRO A 241 -10.20 -0.28 18.42
CA PRO A 241 -11.52 -0.90 18.50
C PRO A 241 -11.43 -2.42 18.49
N LEU A 242 -12.23 -3.06 19.35
CA LEU A 242 -12.26 -4.50 19.54
C LEU A 242 -13.60 -5.08 19.09
N THR A 243 -13.56 -6.24 18.45
CA THR A 243 -14.75 -7.10 18.29
C THR A 243 -15.15 -7.72 19.64
N LEU A 244 -16.38 -8.25 19.75
CA LEU A 244 -16.78 -9.01 20.94
C LEU A 244 -15.81 -10.15 21.25
N GLN A 245 -15.39 -10.89 20.22
CA GLN A 245 -14.48 -12.02 20.39
C GLN A 245 -13.14 -11.59 20.96
N GLU A 246 -12.58 -10.47 20.51
CA GLU A 246 -11.31 -9.94 21.02
C GLU A 246 -11.46 -9.39 22.44
N TRP A 247 -12.58 -8.71 22.73
CA TRP A 247 -12.85 -8.20 24.08
C TRP A 247 -13.01 -9.34 25.10
N SER A 248 -13.65 -10.44 24.71
CA SER A 248 -13.78 -11.66 25.51
C SER A 248 -12.46 -12.41 25.76
N VAL A 249 -11.35 -12.04 25.10
CA VAL A 249 -10.01 -12.51 25.48
C VAL A 249 -9.45 -11.71 26.66
N LEU A 250 -9.89 -10.46 26.81
CA LEU A 250 -9.39 -9.53 27.82
C LEU A 250 -10.21 -9.54 29.11
N ALA A 251 -11.44 -10.02 29.05
CA ALA A 251 -12.38 -10.09 30.16
C ALA A 251 -13.30 -11.31 30.01
N ASP A 252 -14.08 -11.61 31.05
CA ASP A 252 -15.03 -12.72 31.04
C ASP A 252 -16.08 -12.55 29.91
N PRO A 253 -16.31 -13.57 29.05
CA PRO A 253 -17.23 -13.46 27.92
C PRO A 253 -18.66 -13.09 28.29
N GLU A 254 -19.20 -13.61 29.40
CA GLU A 254 -20.58 -13.31 29.83
C GLU A 254 -20.70 -11.85 30.30
N VAL A 255 -19.65 -11.35 30.95
CA VAL A 255 -19.56 -9.95 31.38
C VAL A 255 -19.39 -9.02 30.18
N VAL A 256 -18.64 -9.44 29.14
CA VAL A 256 -18.43 -8.67 27.91
C VAL A 256 -19.73 -8.49 27.12
N GLU A 257 -20.55 -9.52 26.99
CA GLU A 257 -21.87 -9.40 26.34
C GLU A 257 -22.75 -8.37 27.06
N HIS A 258 -22.79 -8.42 28.40
CA HIS A 258 -23.53 -7.43 29.18
C HIS A 258 -22.92 -6.02 29.04
N ALA A 259 -21.58 -5.90 29.00
CA ALA A 259 -20.89 -4.63 28.78
C ALA A 259 -21.21 -4.02 27.41
N ALA A 260 -21.24 -4.83 26.36
CA ALA A 260 -21.53 -4.44 24.99
C ALA A 260 -22.96 -3.88 24.84
N ASP A 261 -23.92 -4.37 25.62
CA ASP A 261 -25.27 -3.82 25.65
C ASP A 261 -25.35 -2.43 26.28
N LEU A 262 -24.44 -2.09 27.19
CA LEU A 262 -24.41 -0.83 27.92
C LEU A 262 -23.62 0.28 27.21
N LEU A 263 -22.81 -0.05 26.21
CA LEU A 263 -22.01 0.91 25.44
C LEU A 263 -22.43 0.88 23.96
N PRO A 264 -22.65 2.03 23.30
CA PRO A 264 -22.90 2.02 21.86
C PRO A 264 -21.65 1.52 21.10
N PRO A 265 -21.83 0.79 19.98
CA PRO A 265 -20.71 0.37 19.14
C PRO A 265 -19.99 1.57 18.52
N ASP A 266 -18.68 1.43 18.25
CA ASP A 266 -17.86 2.46 17.57
C ASP A 266 -18.14 2.50 16.07
N SER A 267 -18.33 1.33 15.46
CA SER A 267 -18.66 1.17 14.04
C SER A 267 -20.17 1.23 13.79
N PRO A 268 -20.64 1.85 12.69
CA PRO A 268 -22.02 1.77 12.25
C PRO A 268 -22.51 0.34 11.97
N ALA A 269 -21.61 -0.59 11.67
CA ALA A 269 -21.93 -2.00 11.48
C ALA A 269 -22.32 -2.72 12.78
N GLY A 270 -21.99 -2.13 13.95
CA GLY A 270 -22.34 -2.69 15.25
C GLY A 270 -21.47 -3.88 15.69
N ASP A 271 -20.25 -3.99 15.13
CA ASP A 271 -19.36 -5.13 15.28
C ASP A 271 -18.15 -4.88 16.19
N THR A 272 -17.89 -3.61 16.54
CA THR A 272 -16.72 -3.19 17.30
C THR A 272 -17.05 -2.15 18.38
N TRP A 273 -16.32 -2.21 19.49
CA TRP A 273 -16.44 -1.31 20.64
C TRP A 273 -15.10 -0.64 20.92
N TRP A 274 -15.15 0.63 21.29
CA TRP A 274 -13.97 1.43 21.58
C TRP A 274 -14.28 2.55 22.55
N LEU A 275 -13.31 2.86 23.42
CA LEU A 275 -13.33 4.05 24.26
C LEU A 275 -12.21 4.98 23.78
N PRO A 276 -12.51 5.93 22.86
CA PRO A 276 -11.49 6.84 22.34
C PRO A 276 -10.94 7.75 23.44
N PRO A 277 -9.72 8.29 23.27
CA PRO A 277 -9.18 9.31 24.16
C PRO A 277 -10.19 10.46 24.35
N GLY A 278 -10.44 10.82 25.60
CA GLY A 278 -11.41 11.85 25.95
C GLY A 278 -12.09 11.61 27.31
N PRO A 279 -13.10 12.44 27.65
CA PRO A 279 -13.72 12.43 28.98
C PRO A 279 -14.31 11.07 29.37
N LEU A 280 -14.96 10.37 28.43
CA LEU A 280 -15.57 9.06 28.72
C LEU A 280 -14.52 8.02 29.12
N ARG A 281 -13.41 7.91 28.37
CA ARG A 281 -12.32 6.99 28.71
C ARG A 281 -11.69 7.36 30.06
N GLN A 282 -11.51 8.66 30.33
CA GLN A 282 -10.97 9.14 31.61
C GLN A 282 -11.86 8.75 32.80
N ILE A 283 -13.18 8.90 32.66
CA ILE A 283 -14.15 8.49 33.70
C ILE A 283 -14.07 6.98 33.95
N VAL A 284 -14.05 6.17 32.90
CA VAL A 284 -13.93 4.70 33.02
C VAL A 284 -12.61 4.34 33.69
N THR A 285 -11.48 4.87 33.20
CA THR A 285 -10.15 4.57 33.75
C THR A 285 -10.02 5.00 35.22
N ALA A 286 -10.58 6.14 35.61
CA ALA A 286 -10.58 6.60 37.00
C ALA A 286 -11.49 5.77 37.92
N GLY A 287 -12.52 5.13 37.36
CA GLY A 287 -13.50 4.33 38.08
C GLY A 287 -13.20 2.82 38.13
N THR A 288 -12.09 2.38 37.55
CA THR A 288 -11.68 0.96 37.49
C THR A 288 -10.29 0.77 38.07
N ASP A 289 -10.02 -0.41 38.63
CA ASP A 289 -8.66 -0.77 39.04
C ASP A 289 -7.69 -0.78 37.84
N PRO A 290 -6.40 -0.43 38.05
CA PRO A 290 -5.40 -0.50 37.00
C PRO A 290 -5.34 -1.88 36.35
N VAL A 291 -5.47 -1.91 35.02
CA VAL A 291 -5.39 -3.15 34.24
C VAL A 291 -3.94 -3.65 34.20
N ASP A 292 -3.72 -4.92 34.57
CA ASP A 292 -2.42 -5.57 34.39
C ASP A 292 -2.17 -5.87 32.90
N LEU A 293 -1.54 -4.91 32.22
CA LEU A 293 -1.20 -5.00 30.80
C LEU A 293 -0.31 -6.21 30.48
N THR A 294 0.52 -6.65 31.43
CA THR A 294 1.37 -7.83 31.25
C THR A 294 0.53 -9.09 31.20
N SER A 295 -0.43 -9.23 32.11
CA SER A 295 -1.35 -10.38 32.11
C SER A 295 -2.26 -10.39 30.87
N VAL A 296 -2.71 -9.21 30.42
CA VAL A 296 -3.43 -9.05 29.14
C VAL A 296 -2.60 -9.54 27.96
N ALA A 297 -1.34 -9.10 27.84
CA ALA A 297 -0.44 -9.55 26.78
C ALA A 297 -0.23 -11.07 26.80
N ARG A 298 -0.07 -11.68 27.98
CA ARG A 298 0.05 -13.14 28.13
C ARG A 298 -1.24 -13.87 27.73
N ALA A 299 -2.40 -13.35 28.08
CA ALA A 299 -3.69 -13.92 27.69
C ALA A 299 -3.85 -13.93 26.16
N LEU A 300 -3.54 -12.81 25.50
CA LEU A 300 -3.52 -12.73 24.03
C LEU A 300 -2.51 -13.70 23.41
N ALA A 301 -1.30 -13.78 23.95
CA ALA A 301 -0.28 -14.72 23.47
C ALA A 301 -0.72 -16.19 23.59
N ALA A 302 -1.53 -16.53 24.59
CA ALA A 302 -2.08 -17.87 24.76
C ALA A 302 -3.13 -18.25 23.71
N THR A 303 -3.73 -17.26 23.01
CA THR A 303 -4.69 -17.48 21.92
C THR A 303 -4.04 -17.71 20.55
N VAL A 304 -2.72 -17.56 20.45
CA VAL A 304 -1.96 -17.84 19.22
C VAL A 304 -1.96 -19.36 18.97
N PRO A 305 -2.34 -19.83 17.77
CA PRO A 305 -2.27 -21.24 17.41
C PRO A 305 -0.88 -21.83 17.67
N ARG A 306 -0.83 -23.12 17.98
CA ARG A 306 0.43 -23.85 18.21
C ARG A 306 0.56 -25.02 17.26
N ALA A 307 1.76 -25.19 16.72
CA ALA A 307 2.11 -26.35 15.91
C ALA A 307 2.24 -27.63 16.79
N ALA A 308 2.41 -28.78 16.15
CA ALA A 308 2.53 -30.07 16.84
C ALA A 308 3.71 -30.14 17.84
N ASP A 309 4.77 -29.38 17.59
CA ASP A 309 5.94 -29.24 18.47
C ASP A 309 5.75 -28.21 19.60
N ARG A 310 4.54 -27.65 19.73
CA ARG A 310 4.12 -26.62 20.69
C ARG A 310 4.73 -25.23 20.44
N THR A 311 5.43 -25.00 19.35
CA THR A 311 5.84 -23.64 18.94
C THR A 311 4.64 -22.83 18.44
N PRO A 312 4.65 -21.49 18.53
CA PRO A 312 3.61 -20.66 17.94
C PRO A 312 3.56 -20.85 16.42
N ASP A 313 2.38 -21.15 15.90
CA ASP A 313 2.11 -21.26 14.47
C ASP A 313 1.66 -19.89 13.95
N LEU A 314 2.64 -19.05 13.60
CA LEU A 314 2.42 -17.65 13.23
C LEU A 314 1.79 -17.49 11.85
N LEU A 315 2.04 -18.43 10.92
CA LEU A 315 1.51 -18.36 9.55
C LEU A 315 0.01 -18.62 9.49
N ASN A 316 -0.49 -19.50 10.36
CA ASN A 316 -1.91 -19.81 10.50
C ASN A 316 -2.60 -18.95 11.58
N ALA A 317 -1.87 -18.06 12.24
CA ALA A 317 -2.45 -17.12 13.19
C ALA A 317 -3.17 -15.97 12.46
N ASP A 318 -4.25 -15.50 13.07
CA ASP A 318 -4.97 -14.33 12.58
C ASP A 318 -4.09 -13.06 12.72
N SER A 319 -3.94 -12.33 11.62
CA SER A 319 -3.02 -11.17 11.52
C SER A 319 -3.45 -10.03 12.45
N ASP A 320 -4.75 -9.76 12.53
CA ASP A 320 -5.33 -8.71 13.37
C ASP A 320 -5.13 -9.03 14.86
N ARG A 321 -5.25 -10.30 15.24
CA ARG A 321 -4.96 -10.79 16.60
C ARG A 321 -3.48 -10.66 16.96
N LEU A 322 -2.56 -10.99 16.04
CA LEU A 322 -1.13 -10.78 16.26
C LEU A 322 -0.81 -9.28 16.39
N GLY A 323 -1.46 -8.42 15.60
CA GLY A 323 -1.39 -6.96 15.73
C GLY A 323 -1.89 -6.45 17.08
N LEU A 324 -3.01 -6.98 17.57
CA LEU A 324 -3.54 -6.66 18.91
C LEU A 324 -2.56 -7.08 20.02
N LEU A 325 -2.00 -8.28 19.94
CA LEU A 325 -0.95 -8.75 20.85
C LEU A 325 0.26 -7.81 20.82
N LEU A 326 0.73 -7.44 19.64
CA LEU A 326 1.87 -6.54 19.49
C LEU A 326 1.61 -5.18 20.14
N GLY A 327 0.46 -4.56 19.85
CA GLY A 327 0.09 -3.26 20.43
C GLY A 327 -0.01 -3.31 21.96
N GLN A 328 -0.53 -4.39 22.53
CA GLN A 328 -0.56 -4.57 23.99
C GLN A 328 0.84 -4.80 24.58
N CYS A 329 1.68 -5.58 23.91
CA CYS A 329 3.09 -5.75 24.30
C CYS A 329 3.89 -4.44 24.22
N VAL A 330 3.57 -3.53 23.29
CA VAL A 330 4.18 -2.20 23.24
C VAL A 330 3.81 -1.41 24.50
N ARG A 331 2.53 -1.37 24.86
CA ARG A 331 2.07 -0.71 26.08
C ARG A 331 2.60 -1.32 27.38
N ALA A 332 2.84 -2.62 27.39
CA ALA A 332 3.43 -3.33 28.51
C ALA A 332 4.97 -3.28 28.53
N GLU A 333 5.62 -2.59 27.58
CA GLU A 333 7.09 -2.53 27.43
C GLU A 333 7.75 -3.92 27.22
N MET A 334 7.03 -4.86 26.59
CA MET A 334 7.45 -6.25 26.35
C MET A 334 7.68 -6.61 24.89
N ALA A 335 7.37 -5.72 23.95
CA ALA A 335 7.36 -6.09 22.53
C ALA A 335 8.76 -6.19 21.88
N GLN A 336 9.87 -6.02 22.62
CA GLN A 336 11.22 -6.08 22.04
C GLN A 336 11.47 -7.44 21.37
N GLN A 337 11.17 -8.54 22.06
CA GLN A 337 11.35 -9.89 21.51
C GLN A 337 10.51 -10.13 20.25
N LEU A 338 9.30 -9.57 20.19
CA LEU A 338 8.41 -9.69 19.03
C LEU A 338 8.92 -8.88 17.83
N LEU A 339 9.53 -7.72 18.06
CA LEU A 339 10.12 -6.89 17.01
C LEU A 339 11.55 -7.32 16.62
N GLU A 340 12.12 -8.33 17.27
CA GLU A 340 13.36 -8.98 16.87
C GLU A 340 13.10 -10.27 16.06
N ASP A 341 11.84 -10.73 15.98
CA ASP A 341 11.41 -11.90 15.21
C ASP A 341 10.85 -11.48 13.83
N PRO A 342 11.58 -11.73 12.73
CA PRO A 342 11.14 -11.36 11.40
C PRO A 342 9.82 -12.04 10.99
N LEU A 343 9.59 -13.29 11.39
CA LEU A 343 8.38 -14.02 11.00
C LEU A 343 7.17 -13.41 11.70
N PHE A 344 7.30 -13.09 12.99
CA PHE A 344 6.24 -12.41 13.73
C PHE A 344 5.88 -11.07 13.10
N THR A 345 6.87 -10.23 12.79
CA THR A 345 6.63 -8.92 12.18
C THR A 345 5.94 -9.02 10.82
N ALA A 346 6.28 -10.01 10.00
CA ALA A 346 5.62 -10.24 8.71
C ALA A 346 4.17 -10.77 8.84
N CYS A 347 3.88 -11.58 9.86
CA CYS A 347 2.56 -12.18 10.06
C CYS A 347 1.57 -11.22 10.76
N ALA A 348 2.06 -10.40 11.69
CA ALA A 348 1.25 -9.41 12.40
C ALA A 348 0.69 -8.34 11.47
N ASP A 349 -0.42 -7.71 11.89
CA ASP A 349 -1.01 -6.58 11.16
C ASP A 349 0.05 -5.53 10.78
N PRO A 350 0.24 -5.22 9.48
CA PRO A 350 1.30 -4.32 9.04
C PRO A 350 1.22 -2.91 9.63
N LEU A 351 0.00 -2.41 9.89
CA LEU A 351 -0.18 -1.09 10.51
C LEU A 351 0.26 -1.10 11.97
N ALA A 352 -0.15 -2.10 12.76
CA ALA A 352 0.29 -2.29 14.14
C ALA A 352 1.81 -2.48 14.23
N THR A 353 2.42 -3.21 13.28
CA THR A 353 3.87 -3.41 13.22
C THR A 353 4.61 -2.12 12.90
N ALA A 354 4.15 -1.34 11.93
CA ALA A 354 4.71 -0.01 11.64
C ALA A 354 4.63 0.92 12.87
N ALA A 355 3.49 0.95 13.55
CA ALA A 355 3.30 1.72 14.78
C ALA A 355 4.23 1.27 15.92
N ALA A 356 4.45 -0.04 16.06
CA ALA A 356 5.33 -0.58 17.11
C ALA A 356 6.80 -0.21 16.89
N PHE A 357 7.24 -0.17 15.64
CA PHE A 357 8.62 0.19 15.27
C PHE A 357 8.95 1.66 15.51
N ASP A 358 8.01 2.57 15.27
CA ASP A 358 8.16 4.02 15.40
C ASP A 358 8.64 4.45 16.81
N SER A 359 8.30 3.66 17.83
CA SER A 359 8.65 3.91 19.22
C SER A 359 10.05 3.42 19.66
N ARG A 360 10.89 2.88 18.76
CA ARG A 360 12.09 2.09 19.15
C ARG A 360 13.36 2.35 18.35
N THR A 361 14.48 1.88 18.92
CA THR A 361 15.83 1.99 18.35
C THR A 361 15.95 1.27 17.01
N GLU A 362 16.53 1.96 16.02
CA GLU A 362 16.79 1.43 14.69
C GLU A 362 17.67 0.17 14.75
N ASN A 363 17.17 -0.93 14.16
CA ASN A 363 17.91 -2.17 13.96
C ASN A 363 17.81 -2.62 12.48
N HIS A 364 18.51 -3.71 12.11
CA HIS A 364 18.49 -4.18 10.72
C HIS A 364 17.09 -4.59 10.24
N LEU A 365 16.29 -5.21 11.11
CA LEU A 365 14.93 -5.61 10.80
C LEU A 365 14.01 -4.40 10.59
N TYR A 366 14.15 -3.34 11.40
CA TYR A 366 13.47 -2.07 11.19
C TYR A 366 13.83 -1.44 9.85
N ALA A 367 15.12 -1.39 9.50
CA ALA A 367 15.54 -0.85 8.21
C ALA A 367 14.99 -1.67 7.03
N ALA A 368 14.98 -2.99 7.15
CA ALA A 368 14.38 -3.90 6.17
C ALA A 368 12.85 -3.71 6.07
N TRP A 369 12.17 -3.61 7.21
CA TRP A 369 10.74 -3.34 7.31
C TRP A 369 10.38 -2.02 6.65
N HIS A 370 11.06 -0.93 7.00
CA HIS A 370 10.81 0.39 6.42
C HIS A 370 11.05 0.41 4.90
N ALA A 371 12.08 -0.30 4.40
CA ALA A 371 12.34 -0.42 2.97
C ALA A 371 11.26 -1.22 2.21
N ALA A 372 10.65 -2.21 2.88
CA ALA A 372 9.57 -3.05 2.35
C ALA A 372 8.16 -2.51 2.64
N GLY A 373 8.03 -1.49 3.50
CA GLY A 373 6.77 -0.97 4.04
C GLY A 373 5.66 -0.80 3.02
N PRO A 374 5.88 -0.09 1.89
CA PRO A 374 4.85 0.08 0.88
C PRO A 374 4.26 -1.23 0.33
N ALA A 375 5.06 -2.29 0.20
CA ALA A 375 4.57 -3.60 -0.23
C ALA A 375 3.88 -4.36 0.90
N LEU A 376 4.43 -4.29 2.12
CA LEU A 376 3.88 -5.02 3.27
C LEU A 376 2.46 -4.57 3.62
N LEU A 377 2.15 -3.29 3.48
CA LEU A 377 0.81 -2.76 3.73
C LEU A 377 -0.21 -3.13 2.65
N GLY A 378 0.26 -3.37 1.42
CA GLY A 378 -0.59 -3.73 0.28
C GLY A 378 -0.85 -5.24 0.16
N GLU A 379 -0.13 -6.06 0.92
CA GLU A 379 -0.19 -7.52 0.82
C GLU A 379 -1.01 -8.13 1.96
N SER A 380 -2.04 -8.88 1.61
CA SER A 380 -2.94 -9.53 2.57
C SER A 380 -2.46 -10.93 3.00
N ASP A 381 -1.74 -11.64 2.12
CA ASP A 381 -1.25 -12.99 2.40
C ASP A 381 -0.01 -12.97 3.30
N THR A 382 -0.05 -13.71 4.40
CA THR A 382 1.02 -13.73 5.42
C THR A 382 2.31 -14.34 4.87
N ALA A 383 2.22 -15.39 4.06
CA ALA A 383 3.38 -16.06 3.47
C ALA A 383 4.07 -15.14 2.45
N THR A 384 3.29 -14.44 1.62
CA THR A 384 3.82 -13.47 0.66
C THR A 384 4.42 -12.26 1.37
N ARG A 385 3.81 -11.72 2.43
CA ARG A 385 4.42 -10.67 3.27
C ARG A 385 5.77 -11.09 3.85
N ALA A 386 5.87 -12.33 4.31
CA ALA A 386 7.11 -12.87 4.83
C ALA A 386 8.21 -12.91 3.75
N GLU A 387 7.91 -13.34 2.52
CA GLU A 387 8.87 -13.29 1.42
C GLU A 387 9.24 -11.86 1.01
N ILE A 388 8.28 -10.91 1.02
CA ILE A 388 8.55 -9.48 0.78
C ILE A 388 9.55 -8.93 1.81
N LEU A 389 9.36 -9.22 3.10
CA LEU A 389 10.30 -8.79 4.14
C LEU A 389 11.65 -9.49 3.97
N ARG A 390 11.64 -10.79 3.64
CA ARG A 390 12.84 -11.60 3.41
C ARG A 390 13.73 -11.02 2.29
N VAL A 391 13.15 -10.51 1.20
CA VAL A 391 13.89 -9.80 0.13
C VAL A 391 14.78 -8.67 0.70
N ARG A 392 14.34 -7.97 1.75
CA ARG A 392 15.14 -6.90 2.37
C ARG A 392 16.14 -7.40 3.41
N LEU A 393 15.91 -8.57 3.98
CA LEU A 393 16.81 -9.20 4.96
C LEU A 393 17.97 -9.98 4.31
N LEU A 394 17.86 -10.33 3.02
CA LEU A 394 18.84 -11.15 2.30
C LEU A 394 20.13 -10.42 1.86
N ASP A 395 20.46 -9.21 2.36
CA ASP A 395 21.58 -8.34 1.89
C ASP A 395 23.02 -8.90 2.08
N GLY A 396 23.22 -10.22 2.12
CA GLY A 396 24.53 -10.89 2.11
C GLY A 396 25.45 -10.59 3.31
N ARG A 397 24.98 -9.80 4.27
CA ARG A 397 25.74 -9.27 5.41
C ARG A 397 25.59 -10.06 6.69
N THR A 398 24.56 -10.90 6.81
CA THR A 398 24.25 -11.66 8.03
C THR A 398 23.62 -13.01 7.70
N ASP A 399 24.05 -14.06 8.40
CA ASP A 399 23.53 -15.43 8.34
C ASP A 399 22.22 -15.58 9.18
N HIS A 400 21.36 -14.57 9.15
CA HIS A 400 20.21 -14.42 10.07
C HIS A 400 18.92 -14.09 9.31
N GLY A 401 18.62 -14.85 8.26
CA GLY A 401 17.44 -14.66 7.45
C GLY A 401 16.22 -15.43 7.98
N LEU A 402 15.05 -14.80 7.86
CA LEU A 402 13.78 -15.50 7.75
C LEU A 402 13.94 -16.63 6.69
N PRO A 403 13.75 -17.92 7.03
CA PRO A 403 13.83 -18.97 6.03
C PRO A 403 12.70 -18.82 4.98
N PRO A 404 12.84 -19.45 3.81
CA PRO A 404 11.76 -19.53 2.84
C PRO A 404 10.48 -20.02 3.51
N VAL A 405 9.38 -19.30 3.29
CA VAL A 405 8.12 -19.58 3.98
C VAL A 405 7.28 -20.56 3.16
N PRO A 406 6.85 -21.71 3.71
CA PRO A 406 5.99 -22.65 3.01
C PRO A 406 4.70 -21.98 2.52
N GLY A 407 4.23 -22.37 1.33
CA GLY A 407 2.97 -21.89 0.76
C GLY A 407 3.08 -20.56 -0.01
N ALA A 408 4.21 -19.85 0.07
CA ALA A 408 4.42 -18.68 -0.79
C ALA A 408 4.58 -19.12 -2.27
N PRO A 409 3.98 -18.39 -3.23
CA PRO A 409 4.04 -18.76 -4.66
C PRO A 409 5.41 -18.45 -5.31
N TRP A 410 6.29 -17.77 -4.60
CA TRP A 410 7.65 -17.42 -5.02
C TRP A 410 8.57 -17.32 -3.81
N HIS A 411 9.88 -17.37 -4.04
CA HIS A 411 10.90 -17.19 -3.01
C HIS A 411 12.00 -16.26 -3.46
N ALA A 412 12.54 -15.46 -2.54
CA ALA A 412 13.78 -14.73 -2.79
C ALA A 412 15.01 -15.63 -2.63
N GLU A 413 15.96 -15.62 -3.57
CA GLU A 413 17.17 -16.44 -3.46
C GLU A 413 18.32 -15.67 -2.84
N TRP A 414 18.56 -14.47 -3.35
CA TRP A 414 19.53 -13.53 -2.84
C TRP A 414 19.06 -12.11 -3.17
N SER A 415 19.57 -11.16 -2.40
CA SER A 415 19.38 -9.73 -2.65
C SER A 415 20.68 -8.97 -2.41
N CYS A 416 20.89 -7.91 -3.16
CA CYS A 416 22.03 -7.02 -3.00
C CYS A 416 21.54 -5.58 -3.01
N TRP A 417 21.68 -4.91 -1.87
CA TRP A 417 21.26 -3.53 -1.63
C TRP A 417 22.49 -2.68 -1.32
N PRO A 418 23.27 -2.26 -2.34
CA PRO A 418 24.42 -1.38 -2.13
C PRO A 418 24.03 -0.12 -1.36
N MET A 419 24.91 0.32 -0.44
CA MET A 419 24.64 1.44 0.48
C MET A 419 24.18 2.72 -0.26
N GLN A 420 23.41 3.57 0.44
CA GLN A 420 22.86 4.84 -0.07
C GLN A 420 23.86 5.83 -0.70
N GLU A 421 25.17 5.61 -0.56
CA GLU A 421 26.21 6.44 -1.18
C GLU A 421 26.42 6.19 -2.69
N HIS A 422 25.73 5.19 -3.28
CA HIS A 422 25.90 4.85 -4.69
C HIS A 422 24.84 5.51 -5.57
N ALA A 423 25.23 5.85 -6.80
CA ALA A 423 24.28 6.32 -7.80
C ALA A 423 23.22 5.23 -8.10
N PRO A 424 21.95 5.61 -8.32
CA PRO A 424 20.88 4.64 -8.51
C PRO A 424 21.10 3.83 -9.79
N LEU A 425 20.70 2.56 -9.78
CA LEU A 425 20.75 1.69 -10.94
C LEU A 425 19.61 2.00 -11.91
N VAL A 426 19.93 2.09 -13.19
CA VAL A 426 19.01 2.57 -14.23
C VAL A 426 18.72 1.53 -15.32
N ALA A 427 19.67 0.63 -15.60
CA ALA A 427 19.50 -0.41 -16.61
C ALA A 427 20.33 -1.66 -16.27
N ALA A 428 19.92 -2.83 -16.76
CA ALA A 428 20.74 -4.03 -16.69
C ALA A 428 20.54 -4.99 -17.86
N ALA A 429 21.52 -5.85 -18.06
CA ALA A 429 21.50 -6.92 -19.04
C ALA A 429 22.13 -8.20 -18.48
N LEU A 430 21.65 -9.37 -18.92
CA LEU A 430 22.35 -10.63 -18.71
C LEU A 430 23.61 -10.64 -19.56
N GLY A 431 24.75 -10.89 -18.93
CA GLY A 431 26.01 -11.06 -19.62
C GLY A 431 25.98 -12.30 -20.52
N ARG A 432 26.58 -12.16 -21.69
CA ARG A 432 26.75 -13.21 -22.70
C ARG A 432 28.19 -13.19 -23.21
N GLY A 433 28.61 -14.25 -23.90
CA GLY A 433 29.98 -14.36 -24.41
C GLY A 433 31.00 -14.28 -23.28
N SER A 434 31.86 -13.26 -23.30
CA SER A 434 32.89 -13.04 -22.27
C SER A 434 32.34 -12.66 -20.88
N PHE A 435 31.06 -12.26 -20.81
CA PHE A 435 30.37 -11.90 -19.57
C PHE A 435 29.40 -12.98 -19.08
N ASP A 436 29.44 -14.19 -19.63
CA ASP A 436 28.51 -15.26 -19.27
C ASP A 436 28.52 -15.57 -17.76
N GLY A 437 27.35 -15.88 -17.21
CA GLY A 437 27.14 -16.07 -15.77
C GLY A 437 27.15 -14.78 -14.93
N ARG A 438 27.13 -13.60 -15.56
CA ARG A 438 27.18 -12.30 -14.87
C ARG A 438 26.02 -11.40 -15.27
N ILE A 439 25.75 -10.40 -14.44
CA ILE A 439 24.82 -9.31 -14.70
C ILE A 439 25.64 -8.04 -14.93
N LEU A 440 25.35 -7.34 -16.03
CA LEU A 440 25.83 -5.98 -16.28
C LEU A 440 24.76 -5.03 -15.77
N ALA A 441 25.06 -4.22 -14.76
CA ALA A 441 24.13 -3.21 -14.23
C ALA A 441 24.73 -1.81 -14.40
N ALA A 442 23.98 -0.88 -14.98
CA ALA A 442 24.41 0.50 -15.17
C ALA A 442 23.82 1.41 -14.08
N ASP A 443 24.64 2.31 -13.56
CA ASP A 443 24.19 3.39 -12.67
C ASP A 443 23.83 4.66 -13.45
N ALA A 444 23.17 5.62 -12.78
CA ALA A 444 22.76 6.88 -13.38
C ALA A 444 23.94 7.76 -13.86
N THR A 445 25.17 7.51 -13.39
CA THR A 445 26.39 8.19 -13.83
C THR A 445 27.04 7.53 -15.05
N GLY A 446 26.47 6.45 -15.56
CA GLY A 446 26.94 5.73 -16.74
C GLY A 446 28.01 4.67 -16.47
N ASN A 447 28.38 4.40 -15.21
CA ASN A 447 29.26 3.26 -14.93
C ASN A 447 28.48 1.96 -15.04
N VAL A 448 29.08 0.95 -15.68
CA VAL A 448 28.55 -0.40 -15.71
C VAL A 448 29.34 -1.25 -14.73
N GLN A 449 28.65 -1.78 -13.73
CA GLN A 449 29.16 -2.73 -12.75
C GLN A 449 28.83 -4.17 -13.14
N LEU A 450 29.63 -5.09 -12.63
CA LEU A 450 29.56 -6.52 -12.92
C LEU A 450 29.19 -7.28 -11.65
N ILE A 451 28.13 -8.06 -11.71
CA ILE A 451 27.59 -8.81 -10.58
C ILE A 451 27.49 -10.29 -10.94
N ASP A 452 27.80 -11.15 -9.99
CA ASP A 452 27.65 -12.60 -10.15
C ASP A 452 26.17 -12.99 -10.16
N LEU A 453 25.72 -13.71 -11.20
CA LEU A 453 24.30 -14.08 -11.37
C LEU A 453 23.81 -15.11 -10.34
N ALA A 454 24.72 -15.95 -9.83
CA ALA A 454 24.38 -17.03 -8.92
C ALA A 454 24.25 -16.54 -7.48
N SER A 455 25.10 -15.59 -7.06
CA SER A 455 25.19 -15.13 -5.67
C SER A 455 24.74 -13.68 -5.43
N GLY A 456 24.55 -12.88 -6.49
CA GLY A 456 24.27 -11.45 -6.36
C GLY A 456 25.48 -10.63 -5.90
N ARG A 457 26.66 -11.23 -5.78
CA ARG A 457 27.87 -10.55 -5.30
C ARG A 457 28.41 -9.60 -6.37
N LEU A 458 28.66 -8.36 -5.97
CA LEU A 458 29.37 -7.38 -6.78
C LEU A 458 30.82 -7.85 -7.05
N LEU A 459 31.15 -8.06 -8.32
CA LEU A 459 32.47 -8.51 -8.79
C LEU A 459 33.38 -7.32 -9.14
N ASP A 460 32.84 -6.35 -9.88
CA ASP A 460 33.55 -5.14 -10.31
C ASP A 460 32.58 -3.96 -10.32
N ARG A 461 33.01 -2.79 -9.86
CA ARG A 461 32.20 -1.56 -9.82
C ARG A 461 32.21 -0.79 -11.13
N LYS A 462 33.23 -1.00 -11.97
CA LYS A 462 33.40 -0.20 -13.18
C LYS A 462 34.13 -1.01 -14.25
N VAL A 463 33.40 -1.90 -14.90
CA VAL A 463 33.93 -2.72 -16.00
C VAL A 463 33.81 -2.00 -17.35
N LEU A 464 32.72 -1.23 -17.55
CA LEU A 464 32.50 -0.41 -18.75
C LEU A 464 31.99 0.98 -18.36
N VAL A 465 32.07 1.93 -19.28
CA VAL A 465 31.58 3.30 -19.10
C VAL A 465 30.75 3.69 -20.30
N GLY A 466 29.47 4.02 -20.06
CA GLY A 466 28.54 4.53 -21.04
C GLY A 466 28.22 6.02 -20.82
N PRO A 467 27.21 6.54 -21.54
CA PRO A 467 26.72 7.90 -21.32
C PRO A 467 26.02 8.05 -19.97
N GLU A 468 26.03 9.27 -19.43
CA GLU A 468 25.20 9.63 -18.27
C GLU A 468 23.71 9.57 -18.65
N GLY A 469 22.87 9.11 -17.71
CA GLY A 469 21.43 8.97 -17.95
C GLY A 469 21.08 7.85 -18.94
N MET A 470 21.77 6.70 -18.88
CA MET A 470 21.42 5.53 -19.67
C MET A 470 19.98 5.05 -19.39
N THR A 471 19.24 4.71 -20.43
CA THR A 471 17.83 4.27 -20.35
C THR A 471 17.64 2.80 -20.72
N ALA A 472 18.53 2.23 -21.53
CA ALA A 472 18.52 0.81 -21.88
C ALA A 472 19.95 0.28 -22.01
N LEU A 473 20.15 -1.00 -21.68
CA LEU A 473 21.41 -1.72 -21.80
C LEU A 473 21.11 -3.14 -22.30
N THR A 474 21.91 -3.65 -23.23
CA THR A 474 21.81 -5.04 -23.67
C THR A 474 23.18 -5.65 -23.95
N CYS A 475 23.26 -6.98 -23.83
CA CYS A 475 24.43 -7.77 -24.20
C CYS A 475 24.00 -8.84 -25.22
N TYR A 476 24.58 -8.76 -26.41
CA TYR A 476 24.29 -9.67 -27.51
C TYR A 476 25.03 -11.01 -27.34
N PRO A 477 24.63 -12.08 -28.05
CA PRO A 477 25.22 -13.41 -27.88
C PRO A 477 26.74 -13.50 -28.12
N ASP A 478 27.30 -12.59 -28.92
CA ASP A 478 28.74 -12.46 -29.19
C ASP A 478 29.52 -11.75 -28.08
N GLY A 479 28.83 -11.23 -27.05
CA GLY A 479 29.41 -10.43 -25.98
C GLY A 479 29.46 -8.92 -26.27
N THR A 480 28.92 -8.46 -27.40
CA THR A 480 28.79 -7.03 -27.70
C THR A 480 27.81 -6.39 -26.71
N VAL A 481 28.17 -5.23 -26.15
CA VAL A 481 27.34 -4.47 -25.20
C VAL A 481 26.97 -3.13 -25.81
N THR A 482 25.66 -2.84 -25.88
CA THR A 482 25.12 -1.58 -26.41
C THR A 482 24.16 -0.96 -25.41
N ALA A 483 24.18 0.36 -25.35
CA ALA A 483 23.34 1.17 -24.48
C ALA A 483 22.61 2.26 -25.25
N ILE A 484 21.50 2.75 -24.68
CA ILE A 484 20.80 3.96 -25.15
C ILE A 484 20.91 5.04 -24.05
N GLY A 485 21.26 6.27 -24.44
CA GLY A 485 21.24 7.44 -23.56
C GLY A 485 19.85 8.09 -23.46
N HIS A 486 19.64 8.98 -22.49
CA HIS A 486 18.37 9.73 -22.35
C HIS A 486 18.04 10.63 -23.56
N ASP A 487 19.04 10.94 -24.39
CA ASP A 487 18.93 11.67 -25.66
C ASP A 487 18.38 10.81 -26.81
N GLY A 488 18.38 9.49 -26.64
CA GLY A 488 18.01 8.49 -27.65
C GLY A 488 19.18 8.05 -28.54
N GLU A 489 20.42 8.43 -28.23
CA GLU A 489 21.59 7.96 -28.97
C GLU A 489 22.01 6.55 -28.53
N MET A 490 22.43 5.73 -29.50
CA MET A 490 22.95 4.38 -29.24
C MET A 490 24.47 4.41 -29.10
N HIS A 491 24.98 3.83 -28.02
CA HIS A 491 26.40 3.77 -27.70
C HIS A 491 26.89 2.32 -27.62
N LEU A 492 27.94 2.02 -28.39
CA LEU A 492 28.66 0.74 -28.32
C LEU A 492 29.69 0.80 -27.19
N LEU A 493 29.50 -0.02 -26.16
CA LEU A 493 30.36 -0.03 -24.97
C LEU A 493 31.46 -1.09 -25.04
N ALA A 494 31.18 -2.22 -25.68
CA ALA A 494 32.12 -3.31 -25.92
C ALA A 494 31.70 -4.13 -27.14
N GLY A 495 32.64 -4.77 -27.84
CA GLY A 495 32.38 -5.56 -29.06
C GLY A 495 32.27 -4.70 -30.32
N ASP A 496 31.75 -5.28 -31.40
CA ASP A 496 31.78 -4.69 -32.75
C ASP A 496 30.41 -4.60 -33.44
N LEU A 497 29.37 -5.24 -32.91
CA LEU A 497 28.04 -5.20 -33.49
C LEU A 497 27.43 -3.79 -33.37
N ARG A 498 27.11 -3.17 -34.50
CA ARG A 498 26.41 -1.88 -34.58
C ARG A 498 25.10 -2.05 -35.33
N LEU A 499 23.98 -1.83 -34.63
CA LEU A 499 22.68 -1.77 -35.27
C LEU A 499 22.52 -0.44 -36.02
N PRO A 500 21.86 -0.45 -37.20
CA PRO A 500 21.50 0.80 -37.85
C PRO A 500 20.46 1.55 -37.01
N PRO A 501 20.44 2.89 -37.06
CA PRO A 501 19.39 3.66 -36.40
C PRO A 501 18.02 3.30 -37.00
N PRO A 502 16.93 3.35 -36.21
CA PRO A 502 15.59 3.11 -36.71
C PRO A 502 15.25 4.16 -37.78
N ALA A 503 14.52 3.74 -38.81
CA ALA A 503 14.15 4.63 -39.91
C ALA A 503 13.14 5.71 -39.50
N ILE A 504 12.42 5.48 -38.39
CA ILE A 504 11.38 6.34 -37.82
C ILE A 504 11.59 6.34 -36.31
N GLY A 505 11.39 7.49 -35.66
CA GLY A 505 11.45 7.61 -34.20
C GLY A 505 12.87 7.60 -33.64
N ARG A 506 12.97 7.86 -32.34
CA ARG A 506 14.22 7.75 -31.58
C ARG A 506 14.26 6.42 -30.82
N PRO A 507 15.40 5.72 -30.78
CA PRO A 507 15.57 4.52 -29.94
C PRO A 507 15.21 4.78 -28.48
N THR A 508 14.41 3.88 -27.90
CA THR A 508 14.01 3.93 -26.48
C THR A 508 14.17 2.59 -25.76
N ALA A 509 14.26 1.47 -26.48
CA ALA A 509 14.44 0.14 -25.89
C ALA A 509 15.29 -0.78 -26.79
N LEU A 510 16.02 -1.72 -26.17
CA LEU A 510 16.89 -2.71 -26.84
C LEU A 510 16.55 -4.14 -26.41
N ALA A 511 16.64 -5.10 -27.33
CA ALA A 511 16.66 -6.52 -27.00
C ALA A 511 18.07 -7.13 -27.15
N HIS A 512 18.29 -8.30 -26.54
CA HIS A 512 19.52 -9.09 -26.71
C HIS A 512 19.64 -9.78 -28.08
N LEU A 513 18.57 -9.71 -28.89
CA LEU A 513 18.60 -10.00 -30.33
C LEU A 513 18.52 -8.66 -31.07
N PRO A 514 18.92 -8.57 -32.35
CA PRO A 514 19.04 -7.30 -33.06
C PRO A 514 17.67 -6.64 -33.33
N ALA A 515 17.09 -6.02 -32.29
CA ALA A 515 15.79 -5.38 -32.29
C ALA A 515 15.80 -4.10 -31.44
N ILE A 516 15.05 -3.09 -31.88
CA ILE A 516 14.97 -1.76 -31.26
C ILE A 516 13.50 -1.36 -31.14
N GLY A 517 13.11 -0.77 -30.01
CA GLY A 517 11.85 -0.06 -29.85
C GLY A 517 12.06 1.45 -29.91
N ASP A 518 11.08 2.22 -30.39
CA ASP A 518 11.18 3.67 -30.50
C ASP A 518 10.10 4.47 -29.75
N ASP A 519 10.31 5.79 -29.68
CA ASP A 519 9.43 6.77 -29.06
C ASP A 519 8.06 6.93 -29.74
N THR A 520 7.89 6.39 -30.95
CA THR A 520 6.61 6.41 -31.67
C THR A 520 5.73 5.20 -31.36
N GLY A 521 6.29 4.15 -30.74
CA GLY A 521 5.59 2.89 -30.47
C GLY A 521 5.85 1.79 -31.50
N THR A 522 6.89 1.95 -32.32
CA THR A 522 7.28 0.99 -33.37
C THR A 522 8.42 0.10 -32.87
N VAL A 523 8.36 -1.19 -33.22
CA VAL A 523 9.42 -2.17 -32.97
C VAL A 523 10.07 -2.55 -34.28
N HIS A 524 11.39 -2.47 -34.32
CA HIS A 524 12.26 -2.74 -35.47
C HIS A 524 13.03 -4.02 -35.23
N TRP A 525 13.14 -4.87 -36.25
CA TRP A 525 13.90 -6.12 -36.26
C TRP A 525 14.93 -6.10 -37.38
N PHE A 526 16.18 -6.41 -37.07
CA PHE A 526 17.30 -6.46 -38.01
C PHE A 526 17.80 -7.90 -38.13
N GLY A 527 17.04 -8.72 -38.84
CA GLY A 527 17.37 -10.13 -39.05
C GLY A 527 18.31 -10.37 -40.24
N PRO A 528 18.84 -11.60 -40.37
CA PRO A 528 19.66 -11.99 -41.51
C PRO A 528 18.88 -11.95 -42.84
N GLU A 529 17.56 -12.12 -42.80
CA GLU A 529 16.67 -12.07 -43.96
C GLU A 529 16.28 -10.64 -44.37
N GLY A 530 16.62 -9.63 -43.56
CA GLY A 530 16.30 -8.23 -43.80
C GLY A 530 15.78 -7.50 -42.56
N THR A 531 15.37 -6.25 -42.78
CA THR A 531 14.78 -5.39 -41.74
C THR A 531 13.25 -5.41 -41.83
N SER A 532 12.57 -5.52 -40.67
CA SER A 532 11.12 -5.39 -40.54
C SER A 532 10.79 -4.38 -39.44
N ALA A 533 9.68 -3.66 -39.57
CA ALA A 533 9.21 -2.74 -38.53
C ALA A 533 7.68 -2.80 -38.43
N GLU A 534 7.15 -2.68 -37.21
CA GLU A 534 5.72 -2.76 -36.94
C GLU A 534 5.31 -1.82 -35.80
N ARG A 535 4.22 -1.06 -35.96
CA ARG A 535 3.71 -0.15 -34.93
C ARG A 535 2.80 -0.91 -33.96
N LEU A 536 3.34 -1.28 -32.80
CA LEU A 536 2.63 -2.10 -31.82
C LEU A 536 1.91 -1.27 -30.74
N HIS A 537 2.37 -0.06 -30.43
CA HIS A 537 1.88 0.71 -29.27
C HIS A 537 1.40 2.12 -29.62
N GLN A 538 0.60 2.70 -28.70
CA GLN A 538 0.16 4.09 -28.76
C GLN A 538 1.02 4.98 -27.85
N GLY A 539 2.30 5.12 -28.22
CA GLY A 539 3.31 5.87 -27.46
C GLY A 539 4.64 5.11 -27.36
N PRO A 540 5.67 5.69 -26.72
CA PRO A 540 7.01 5.11 -26.64
C PRO A 540 7.04 3.65 -26.21
N VAL A 541 7.87 2.84 -26.88
CA VAL A 541 8.25 1.51 -26.40
C VAL A 541 9.22 1.70 -25.24
N THR A 542 8.86 1.25 -24.05
CA THR A 542 9.63 1.47 -22.81
C THR A 542 10.44 0.25 -22.40
N ALA A 543 10.09 -0.93 -22.91
CA ALA A 543 10.82 -2.16 -22.66
C ALA A 543 10.73 -3.10 -23.88
N LEU A 544 11.80 -3.84 -24.16
CA LEU A 544 11.87 -4.79 -25.26
C LEU A 544 12.71 -6.00 -24.86
N SER A 545 12.18 -7.21 -25.08
CA SER A 545 12.92 -8.46 -24.95
C SER A 545 12.63 -9.35 -26.16
N ALA A 546 13.52 -10.30 -26.40
CA ALA A 546 13.39 -11.23 -27.49
C ALA A 546 13.66 -12.66 -27.04
N THR A 547 13.16 -13.66 -27.76
CA THR A 547 13.58 -15.05 -27.61
C THR A 547 13.46 -15.77 -28.94
N LEU A 548 14.13 -16.91 -29.08
CA LEU A 548 14.09 -17.74 -30.28
C LEU A 548 13.15 -18.92 -30.07
N LEU A 549 12.05 -18.96 -30.84
CA LEU A 549 11.10 -20.07 -30.85
C LEU A 549 11.59 -21.20 -31.77
N PRO A 550 11.40 -22.48 -31.40
CA PRO A 550 11.52 -23.59 -32.35
C PRO A 550 10.51 -23.43 -33.49
N ARG A 551 10.90 -23.67 -34.74
CA ARG A 551 9.94 -23.85 -35.84
C ARG A 551 9.52 -25.32 -35.90
N ALA A 552 8.23 -25.58 -36.11
CA ALA A 552 7.74 -26.93 -36.28
C ALA A 552 8.37 -27.58 -37.52
N GLY A 553 9.09 -28.69 -37.34
CA GLY A 553 9.64 -29.50 -38.43
C GLY A 553 11.00 -29.08 -39.00
N ASP A 554 11.70 -28.10 -38.40
CA ASP A 554 13.04 -27.68 -38.85
C ASP A 554 13.93 -27.24 -37.66
N ALA A 555 15.25 -27.30 -37.81
CA ALA A 555 16.22 -26.80 -36.83
C ALA A 555 16.26 -25.26 -36.78
N ALA A 556 15.65 -24.58 -37.74
CA ALA A 556 15.56 -23.14 -37.82
C ALA A 556 14.76 -22.55 -36.64
N ARG A 557 15.29 -21.50 -36.02
CA ARG A 557 14.60 -20.75 -34.96
C ARG A 557 14.04 -19.43 -35.49
N SER A 558 12.87 -19.02 -35.01
CA SER A 558 12.28 -17.72 -35.36
C SER A 558 12.24 -16.78 -34.16
N PRO A 559 12.53 -15.47 -34.33
CA PRO A 559 12.44 -14.52 -33.25
C PRO A 559 10.99 -14.29 -32.82
N LEU A 560 10.79 -14.20 -31.51
CA LEU A 560 9.62 -13.63 -30.86
C LEU A 560 10.10 -12.39 -30.10
N LEU A 561 9.56 -11.23 -30.47
CA LEU A 561 9.80 -9.96 -29.80
C LEU A 561 8.63 -9.68 -28.86
N VAL A 562 8.92 -9.26 -27.64
CA VAL A 562 7.91 -8.86 -26.65
C VAL A 562 8.24 -7.44 -26.19
N SER A 563 7.29 -6.53 -26.38
CA SER A 563 7.45 -5.10 -26.13
C SER A 563 6.43 -4.58 -25.13
N GLY A 564 6.87 -3.69 -24.25
CA GLY A 564 6.05 -2.93 -23.32
C GLY A 564 6.10 -1.43 -23.62
N SER A 565 5.07 -0.69 -23.22
CA SER A 565 4.95 0.74 -23.52
C SER A 565 4.36 1.57 -22.38
N ILE A 566 4.45 2.90 -22.56
CA ILE A 566 3.72 3.91 -21.79
C ILE A 566 2.20 3.64 -21.71
N ASP A 567 1.64 2.95 -22.72
CA ASP A 567 0.22 2.60 -22.78
C ASP A 567 -0.19 1.49 -21.79
N GLY A 568 0.77 0.95 -21.02
CA GLY A 568 0.57 -0.09 -20.01
C GLY A 568 0.37 -1.49 -20.57
N ARG A 569 0.45 -1.66 -21.89
CA ARG A 569 0.25 -2.93 -22.57
C ARG A 569 1.56 -3.58 -22.94
N VAL A 570 1.58 -4.90 -22.86
CA VAL A 570 2.63 -5.77 -23.41
C VAL A 570 2.09 -6.51 -24.61
N ARG A 571 2.84 -6.48 -25.71
CA ARG A 571 2.49 -7.14 -26.97
C ARG A 571 3.62 -8.04 -27.44
N ALA A 572 3.28 -9.04 -28.24
CA ALA A 572 4.23 -9.96 -28.84
C ALA A 572 4.14 -9.89 -30.37
N TRP A 573 5.30 -9.92 -31.03
CA TRP A 573 5.41 -9.83 -32.48
C TRP A 573 6.45 -10.83 -33.00
N ARG A 574 6.12 -11.46 -34.13
CA ARG A 574 7.02 -12.34 -34.87
C ARG A 574 7.30 -11.69 -36.22
N PRO A 575 8.52 -11.18 -36.47
CA PRO A 575 8.91 -10.64 -37.76
C PRO A 575 8.61 -11.61 -38.91
N GLY A 576 8.08 -11.09 -40.01
CA GLY A 576 7.66 -11.88 -41.18
C GLY A 576 6.26 -12.50 -41.09
N LEU A 577 5.60 -12.40 -39.93
CA LEU A 577 4.17 -12.68 -39.79
C LEU A 577 3.40 -11.38 -39.57
N PRO A 578 2.12 -11.30 -40.00
CA PRO A 578 1.26 -10.17 -39.66
C PRO A 578 1.26 -9.93 -38.15
N ALA A 579 1.31 -8.66 -37.75
CA ALA A 579 1.19 -8.28 -36.35
C ALA A 579 -0.11 -8.85 -35.78
N MET A 580 -0.01 -9.60 -34.68
CA MET A 580 -1.20 -9.98 -33.94
C MET A 580 -1.53 -8.83 -32.99
N GLU A 581 -2.76 -8.31 -33.03
CA GLU A 581 -3.24 -7.28 -32.09
C GLU A 581 -3.37 -7.79 -30.64
N ARG A 582 -2.94 -9.03 -30.36
CA ARG A 582 -3.14 -9.69 -29.08
C ARG A 582 -2.25 -9.05 -28.01
N VAL A 583 -2.90 -8.36 -27.08
CA VAL A 583 -2.30 -7.96 -25.81
C VAL A 583 -1.95 -9.22 -25.02
N VAL A 584 -0.68 -9.37 -24.66
CA VAL A 584 -0.17 -10.49 -23.86
C VAL A 584 -0.57 -10.30 -22.41
N THR A 585 -0.42 -9.07 -21.92
CA THR A 585 -0.82 -8.64 -20.59
C THR A 585 -0.97 -7.12 -20.60
N GLU A 586 -1.85 -6.57 -19.76
CA GLU A 586 -2.00 -5.13 -19.56
C GLU A 586 -2.20 -4.78 -18.08
N HIS A 587 -1.86 -3.54 -17.76
CA HIS A 587 -2.12 -2.92 -16.46
C HIS A 587 -2.33 -1.41 -16.64
N GLY A 588 -2.94 -0.75 -15.66
CA GLY A 588 -3.30 0.68 -15.73
C GLY A 588 -2.11 1.67 -15.68
N HIS A 589 -0.88 1.15 -15.56
CA HIS A 589 0.35 1.93 -15.38
C HIS A 589 1.33 1.64 -16.52
N ARG A 590 2.29 2.55 -16.75
CA ARG A 590 3.38 2.37 -17.74
C ARG A 590 4.13 1.06 -17.49
N VAL A 591 4.43 0.29 -18.54
CA VAL A 591 5.38 -0.84 -18.45
C VAL A 591 6.79 -0.29 -18.27
N THR A 592 7.52 -0.76 -17.25
CA THR A 592 8.91 -0.35 -16.98
C THR A 592 9.93 -1.36 -17.45
N ALA A 593 9.59 -2.66 -17.44
CA ALA A 593 10.49 -3.72 -17.87
C ALA A 593 9.72 -4.94 -18.39
N VAL A 594 10.32 -5.66 -19.33
CA VAL A 594 9.84 -6.93 -19.88
C VAL A 594 11.04 -7.84 -20.10
N SER A 595 10.90 -9.12 -19.77
CA SER A 595 11.85 -10.17 -20.14
C SER A 595 11.10 -11.41 -20.59
N VAL A 596 11.59 -12.08 -21.64
CA VAL A 596 11.01 -13.33 -22.15
C VAL A 596 12.10 -14.37 -22.37
N ALA A 597 11.85 -15.62 -21.99
CA ALA A 597 12.73 -16.75 -22.25
C ALA A 597 11.94 -17.96 -22.73
N MET A 598 12.60 -18.84 -23.49
CA MET A 598 12.06 -20.14 -23.87
C MET A 598 12.65 -21.21 -22.95
N GLY A 599 11.79 -21.88 -22.18
CA GLY A 599 12.12 -23.05 -21.37
C GLY A 599 11.65 -24.36 -21.99
N SER A 600 11.95 -25.47 -21.32
CA SER A 600 11.45 -26.80 -21.70
C SER A 600 9.92 -26.92 -21.57
N ALA A 601 9.32 -26.19 -20.63
CA ALA A 601 7.87 -26.15 -20.40
C ALA A 601 7.12 -25.14 -21.29
N GLY A 602 7.85 -24.32 -22.08
CA GLY A 602 7.26 -23.27 -22.92
C GLY A 602 7.85 -21.90 -22.65
N LEU A 603 7.11 -20.86 -23.03
CA LEU A 603 7.52 -19.47 -22.82
C LEU A 603 7.37 -19.08 -21.36
N PHE A 604 8.38 -18.37 -20.84
CA PHE A 604 8.34 -17.70 -19.56
C PHE A 604 8.41 -16.19 -19.77
N LEU A 605 7.53 -15.44 -19.13
CA LEU A 605 7.44 -13.98 -19.27
C LEU A 605 7.51 -13.35 -17.89
N ALA A 606 8.27 -12.26 -17.78
CA ALA A 606 8.25 -11.36 -16.64
C ALA A 606 7.95 -9.94 -17.15
N THR A 607 7.05 -9.24 -16.48
CA THR A 607 6.62 -7.87 -16.80
C THR A 607 6.55 -7.05 -15.52
N ALA A 608 7.03 -5.80 -15.56
CA ALA A 608 6.89 -4.87 -14.46
C ALA A 608 6.27 -3.54 -14.91
N TRP A 609 5.57 -2.88 -13.98
CA TRP A 609 4.91 -1.61 -14.19
C TRP A 609 5.36 -0.53 -13.20
N ALA A 610 5.06 0.72 -13.53
CA ALA A 610 5.53 1.89 -12.81
C ALA A 610 4.95 2.05 -11.40
N ASP A 611 3.86 1.36 -11.07
CA ASP A 611 3.28 1.27 -9.73
C ASP A 611 4.00 0.24 -8.83
N GLY A 612 4.97 -0.50 -9.36
CA GLY A 612 5.72 -1.51 -8.62
C GLY A 612 5.16 -2.93 -8.74
N LEU A 613 4.08 -3.14 -9.49
CA LEU A 613 3.59 -4.47 -9.81
C LEU A 613 4.58 -5.20 -10.72
N LEU A 614 4.89 -6.44 -10.35
CA LEU A 614 5.65 -7.41 -11.12
C LEU A 614 4.76 -8.63 -11.37
N ARG A 615 4.65 -9.07 -12.62
CA ARG A 615 3.99 -10.33 -12.98
C ARG A 615 4.99 -11.24 -13.69
N PHE A 616 5.17 -12.47 -13.23
CA PHE A 616 6.06 -13.43 -13.88
C PHE A 616 5.58 -14.87 -13.80
N GLY A 617 5.85 -15.65 -14.85
CA GLY A 617 5.43 -17.04 -14.92
C GLY A 617 5.42 -17.63 -16.32
N PRO A 618 5.02 -18.91 -16.45
CA PRO A 618 4.80 -19.53 -17.74
C PRO A 618 3.66 -18.79 -18.49
N VAL A 619 3.83 -18.63 -19.80
CA VAL A 619 2.80 -18.08 -20.68
C VAL A 619 1.88 -19.22 -21.09
N ASP A 620 0.83 -19.45 -20.31
CA ASP A 620 -0.18 -20.46 -20.60
C ASP A 620 -1.61 -19.93 -20.44
N PRO A 621 -2.62 -20.64 -20.99
CA PRO A 621 -4.02 -20.26 -20.83
C PRO A 621 -4.56 -20.51 -19.42
N ALA A 622 -3.85 -21.28 -18.58
CA ALA A 622 -4.29 -21.65 -17.24
C ALA A 622 -3.99 -20.55 -16.20
N GLY A 623 -3.10 -19.60 -16.54
CA GLY A 623 -2.89 -18.39 -15.77
C GLY A 623 -1.98 -18.56 -14.57
N HIS A 624 -0.99 -19.46 -14.63
CA HIS A 624 -0.04 -19.71 -13.51
C HIS A 624 0.99 -18.59 -13.28
N ALA A 625 0.74 -17.36 -13.75
CA ALA A 625 1.62 -16.23 -13.49
C ALA A 625 1.40 -15.71 -12.07
N VAL A 626 2.49 -15.42 -11.37
CA VAL A 626 2.48 -14.86 -10.03
C VAL A 626 2.57 -13.34 -10.13
N GLU A 627 1.78 -12.66 -9.31
CA GLU A 627 1.84 -11.21 -9.12
C GLU A 627 2.52 -10.89 -7.80
N VAL A 628 3.44 -9.93 -7.84
CA VAL A 628 4.25 -9.53 -6.69
C VAL A 628 4.40 -8.01 -6.69
N ALA A 629 4.28 -7.39 -5.53
CA ALA A 629 4.68 -6.01 -5.31
C ALA A 629 5.83 -5.96 -4.30
N LEU A 630 6.94 -5.28 -4.66
CA LEU A 630 8.11 -5.13 -3.78
C LEU A 630 8.30 -3.69 -3.28
N GLY A 631 7.27 -2.86 -3.45
CA GLY A 631 7.17 -1.52 -2.85
C GLY A 631 7.95 -0.44 -3.59
N THR A 632 8.54 -0.80 -4.73
CA THR A 632 9.28 0.10 -5.62
C THR A 632 9.16 -0.37 -7.06
N ALA A 633 9.19 0.55 -8.01
CA ALA A 633 9.19 0.22 -9.43
C ALA A 633 10.46 -0.56 -9.81
N VAL A 634 10.28 -1.65 -10.56
CA VAL A 634 11.39 -2.41 -11.17
C VAL A 634 11.81 -1.69 -12.46
N HIS A 635 13.09 -1.36 -12.58
CA HIS A 635 13.66 -0.70 -13.76
C HIS A 635 14.09 -1.68 -14.85
N ALA A 636 14.53 -2.89 -14.47
CA ALA A 636 14.90 -3.93 -15.44
C ALA A 636 14.56 -5.32 -14.90
N LEU A 637 14.20 -6.22 -15.83
CA LEU A 637 13.90 -7.63 -15.55
C LEU A 637 14.81 -8.51 -16.39
N LEU A 638 15.35 -9.56 -15.79
CA LEU A 638 16.22 -10.51 -16.45
C LEU A 638 15.78 -11.93 -16.11
N ILE A 639 15.44 -12.75 -17.12
CA ILE A 639 15.17 -14.18 -16.91
C ILE A 639 16.47 -14.95 -17.10
N ALA A 640 17.06 -15.40 -16.00
CA ALA A 640 18.28 -16.20 -16.00
C ALA A 640 18.03 -17.59 -16.60
N ASP A 641 16.93 -18.20 -16.16
CA ASP A 641 16.41 -19.48 -16.61
C ASP A 641 14.89 -19.56 -16.30
N PRO A 642 14.15 -20.56 -16.82
CA PRO A 642 12.69 -20.61 -16.77
C PRO A 642 12.01 -20.67 -15.39
N ASN A 643 12.73 -20.52 -14.27
CA ASN A 643 12.15 -20.37 -12.93
C ASN A 643 12.69 -19.16 -12.18
N HIS A 644 13.68 -18.44 -12.72
CA HIS A 644 14.39 -17.38 -11.99
C HIS A 644 14.34 -16.05 -12.72
N VAL A 645 13.90 -15.03 -11.98
CA VAL A 645 13.83 -13.65 -12.44
C VAL A 645 14.69 -12.78 -11.55
N VAL A 646 15.61 -12.04 -12.15
CA VAL A 646 16.33 -10.97 -11.47
C VAL A 646 15.60 -9.66 -11.71
N CYS A 647 15.28 -8.97 -10.63
CA CYS A 647 14.63 -7.66 -10.63
C CYS A 647 15.65 -6.61 -10.22
N LEU A 648 15.76 -5.54 -11.01
CA LEU A 648 16.60 -4.39 -10.70
C LEU A 648 15.75 -3.20 -10.26
N PHE A 649 16.19 -2.55 -9.19
CA PHE A 649 15.62 -1.37 -8.57
C PHE A 649 16.65 -0.24 -8.55
N PRO A 650 16.24 1.02 -8.33
CA PRO A 650 17.18 2.12 -8.12
C PRO A 650 18.26 1.81 -7.07
N GLU A 651 17.88 1.19 -5.96
CA GLU A 651 18.79 0.92 -4.85
C GLU A 651 19.56 -0.42 -4.93
N GLY A 652 19.25 -1.30 -5.89
CA GLY A 652 19.82 -2.64 -5.87
C GLY A 652 19.08 -3.67 -6.73
N LEU A 653 19.26 -4.94 -6.39
CA LEU A 653 18.80 -6.07 -7.19
C LEU A 653 18.48 -7.29 -6.34
N THR A 654 17.52 -8.08 -6.78
CA THR A 654 17.13 -9.34 -6.13
C THR A 654 16.85 -10.41 -7.16
N ARG A 655 17.14 -11.66 -6.83
CA ARG A 655 16.74 -12.82 -7.62
C ARG A 655 15.57 -13.51 -6.94
N LEU A 656 14.52 -13.74 -7.70
CA LEU A 656 13.31 -14.44 -7.28
C LEU A 656 13.21 -15.76 -8.03
N SER A 657 12.71 -16.79 -7.36
CA SER A 657 12.32 -18.05 -7.96
C SER A 657 10.82 -18.29 -7.82
N LEU A 658 10.21 -18.96 -8.79
CA LEU A 658 8.86 -19.49 -8.61
C LEU A 658 8.87 -20.74 -7.75
N SER A 659 7.89 -20.85 -6.87
CA SER A 659 7.63 -22.09 -6.16
C SER A 659 7.13 -23.14 -7.16
N PRO A 660 7.64 -24.38 -7.11
CA PRO A 660 7.06 -25.45 -7.90
C PRO A 660 5.59 -25.58 -7.50
N ALA A 661 4.69 -25.62 -8.49
CA ALA A 661 3.28 -25.90 -8.22
C ALA A 661 3.20 -27.22 -7.46
N ASP A 662 2.53 -27.23 -6.29
CA ASP A 662 2.29 -28.46 -5.56
C ASP A 662 1.61 -29.45 -6.52
N PRO A 663 2.16 -30.67 -6.69
CA PRO A 663 1.47 -31.68 -7.47
C PRO A 663 0.19 -32.03 -6.71
N MET A 664 -0.96 -31.53 -7.19
CA MET A 664 -2.27 -31.90 -6.68
C MET A 664 -2.51 -33.41 -6.68
#